data_AF-A0A1Y1ZZ08-F1
#
_entry.id   AF-A0A1Y1ZZ08-F1
#
_cell.length_a   1.000
_cell.length_b   1.000
_cell.length_c   1.000
_cell.angle_alpha   90.00
_cell.angle_beta   90.00
_cell.angle_gamma   90.00
#
_symmetry.space_group_name_H-M   'P 1'
#
loop_
_entity.id
_entity.type
_entity.pdbx_description
1 polymer ?
#
loop_
_entity_poly.entity_id
_entity_poly.type
_entity_poly.pdbx_seq_one_letter_code
_entity_poly.pdbx_strand_id
1 'polypeptide(L)'
;MGVVPDFSILAHRAFRDFASELEGLKLRCQWVTAYNSIVWLPTIQDNAPAVTPPGHLLPEHLLDISFPLWRIWASWKPRFERITFLDGMCRAQRGVLPDLLALEGPDFISGKYATLADGIIARYGEVKPIVRFQGLIFEVLTCERDELKEMLTKLWNTLEAASKGSAPSSFKLFLQFTIARPITQETLAVMESVYKIPHSPQCPINDSVFRIYEARNKLGGMHIYAIADLIVALEHPRGEDLRKVILKPWLIQGIENCIRECQGAVKTHIDTGLAWTHLAMEFHDFCTVVKESKNFLPLLDAGLRAQLDVLPTAEVMDAVVEIYTAAGGEMMIELGPASKLKDSIEAFCADRLLHRQKKFVNSDAHKIMSAMLQVWQATTNADRRDLAILAAKSIGQNDIILRCKGITQTISLPDEFVKDLLSVVDESKVKLEQAIVSFTKLLAGTMYPDVVGTWIFCLLNMIVKTSSTLVDYTLQNFRAYEWLQWMLELTTIFVDIIPNQSNPPILQASLHLWAQQLSEYTPTITRLEELARKGDNASEIAECVHAFASTSPKGLEACYRIDSTTVRQDKKAVALAEVEVAGWVQDEDMMVTDKAAITSLATLLDLKVYVDEVPKETLAKATQYYEEMAAWMLEEAARLEGIQRGMKAVDPVGTAVFLESIGIQDMSPLEEELELLPPDILNAVEMQGRNEVEISFPLTAFTGLQRSAMGSGTANTLLVHLFLDYYDKSFPPAFCTHLDTDGPDDYDNDHSPWVPLTDTKEPDLPICPYGNFKTTALTWQMNRILHRHLRYAPPDIAAIHAFISNRLQDLAHCCIICGTTHNARHTTLRRSVPCSASACTRIWNSMTIPLEVRIPELRTDPFAIDMLLTGVYAAAMS
;
A
#
# COMPACT_ATOMS: atom_id res chain seq x y z
N MET A 1 -62.39 81.43 10.51
CA MET A 1 -62.41 80.30 9.56
C MET A 1 -61.52 80.62 8.36
N GLY A 2 -60.19 80.44 8.48
CA GLY A 2 -59.24 80.81 7.42
C GLY A 2 -57.88 80.12 7.47
N VAL A 3 -57.73 79.01 8.21
CA VAL A 3 -56.45 78.26 8.37
C VAL A 3 -56.49 76.89 7.66
N VAL A 4 -57.58 76.59 6.95
CA VAL A 4 -57.77 75.34 6.20
C VAL A 4 -56.92 75.23 4.92
N PRO A 5 -56.60 76.31 4.17
CA PRO A 5 -55.81 76.20 2.94
C PRO A 5 -54.37 75.73 3.17
N ASP A 6 -53.72 76.20 4.23
CA ASP A 6 -52.30 75.87 4.47
C ASP A 6 -52.13 74.43 4.94
N PHE A 7 -53.05 73.93 5.77
CA PHE A 7 -53.03 72.52 6.20
C PHE A 7 -53.28 71.57 5.03
N SER A 8 -54.26 71.86 4.15
CA SER A 8 -54.52 70.99 3.00
C SER A 8 -53.37 70.99 2.00
N ILE A 9 -52.74 72.13 1.72
CA ILE A 9 -51.55 72.22 0.85
C ILE A 9 -50.38 71.41 1.42
N LEU A 10 -50.12 71.52 2.73
CA LEU A 10 -49.06 70.75 3.40
C LEU A 10 -49.37 69.25 3.40
N ALA A 11 -50.61 68.86 3.66
CA ALA A 11 -51.04 67.46 3.62
C ALA A 11 -50.94 66.86 2.20
N HIS A 12 -51.38 67.60 1.17
CA HIS A 12 -51.23 67.17 -0.23
C HIS A 12 -49.77 66.94 -0.60
N ARG A 13 -48.87 67.85 -0.19
CA ARG A 13 -47.44 67.68 -0.42
C ARG A 13 -46.90 66.45 0.32
N ALA A 14 -47.21 66.31 1.61
CA ALA A 14 -46.76 65.18 2.42
C ALA A 14 -47.23 63.83 1.86
N PHE A 15 -48.49 63.72 1.44
CA PHE A 15 -49.02 62.49 0.83
C PHE A 15 -48.41 62.18 -0.53
N ARG A 16 -48.11 63.20 -1.34
CA ARG A 16 -47.41 63.00 -2.62
C ARG A 16 -45.96 62.56 -2.41
N ASP A 17 -45.27 63.14 -1.44
CA ASP A 17 -43.89 62.76 -1.10
C ASP A 17 -43.86 61.33 -0.56
N PHE A 18 -44.82 60.96 0.31
CA PHE A 18 -45.02 59.59 0.79
C PHE A 18 -45.38 58.60 -0.32
N ALA A 19 -46.26 58.98 -1.25
CA ALA A 19 -46.60 58.16 -2.41
C ALA A 19 -45.36 57.92 -3.30
N SER A 20 -44.53 58.94 -3.48
CA SER A 20 -43.28 58.84 -4.24
C SER A 20 -42.27 57.92 -3.54
N GLU A 21 -42.19 57.98 -2.21
CA GLU A 21 -41.38 57.07 -1.41
C GLU A 21 -41.86 55.62 -1.58
N LEU A 22 -43.16 55.35 -1.44
CA LEU A 22 -43.74 54.02 -1.63
C LEU A 22 -43.55 53.48 -3.05
N GLU A 23 -43.66 54.32 -4.08
CA GLU A 23 -43.36 53.91 -5.45
C GLU A 23 -41.87 53.56 -5.62
N GLY A 24 -40.97 54.32 -4.97
CA GLY A 24 -39.54 54.00 -4.93
C GLY A 24 -39.23 52.69 -4.19
N LEU A 25 -39.97 52.38 -3.12
CA LEU A 25 -39.84 51.09 -2.41
C LEU A 25 -40.40 49.94 -3.25
N LYS A 26 -41.52 50.15 -3.95
CA LYS A 26 -42.14 49.19 -4.88
C LYS A 26 -41.20 48.83 -6.03
N LEU A 27 -40.60 49.82 -6.70
CA LEU A 27 -39.66 49.60 -7.80
C LEU A 27 -38.41 48.80 -7.38
N ARG A 28 -38.02 48.91 -6.10
CA ARG A 28 -36.87 48.18 -5.52
C ARG A 28 -37.27 46.90 -4.79
N CYS A 29 -38.56 46.55 -4.80
CA CYS A 29 -39.17 45.45 -4.05
C CYS A 29 -38.77 45.42 -2.56
N GLN A 30 -38.66 46.60 -1.93
CA GLN A 30 -38.33 46.74 -0.50
C GLN A 30 -39.59 46.58 0.37
N TRP A 31 -40.17 45.39 0.34
CA TRP A 31 -41.50 45.13 0.88
C TRP A 31 -41.59 45.26 2.40
N VAL A 32 -40.54 44.91 3.16
CA VAL A 32 -40.54 45.10 4.63
C VAL A 32 -40.65 46.58 4.98
N THR A 33 -39.83 47.42 4.34
CA THR A 33 -39.88 48.87 4.54
C THR A 33 -41.22 49.43 4.11
N ALA A 34 -41.73 49.03 2.95
CA ALA A 34 -43.03 49.48 2.46
C ALA A 34 -44.16 49.08 3.43
N TYR A 35 -44.17 47.84 3.92
CA TYR A 35 -45.17 47.33 4.85
C TYR A 35 -45.17 48.12 6.16
N ASN A 36 -44.00 48.35 6.74
CA ASN A 36 -43.87 49.15 7.97
C ASN A 36 -44.33 50.60 7.76
N SER A 37 -44.08 51.17 6.59
CA SER A 37 -44.51 52.54 6.26
C SER A 37 -46.02 52.69 6.11
N ILE A 38 -46.75 51.62 5.76
CA ILE A 38 -48.20 51.69 5.46
C ILE A 38 -49.11 51.04 6.50
N VAL A 39 -48.58 50.44 7.58
CA VAL A 39 -49.36 49.63 8.52
C VAL A 39 -50.57 50.36 9.15
N TRP A 40 -50.59 51.70 9.10
CA TRP A 40 -51.68 52.56 9.55
C TRP A 40 -52.78 52.81 8.50
N LEU A 41 -52.53 52.59 7.21
CA LEU A 41 -53.51 52.81 6.14
C LEU A 41 -54.77 51.93 6.26
N PRO A 42 -54.69 50.63 6.62
CA PRO A 42 -55.88 49.81 6.85
C PRO A 42 -56.78 50.40 7.93
N THR A 43 -56.21 50.97 9.00
CA THR A 43 -56.97 51.61 10.09
C THR A 43 -57.77 52.81 9.58
N ILE A 44 -57.27 53.55 8.59
CA ILE A 44 -58.04 54.63 7.96
C ILE A 44 -59.18 54.05 7.11
N GLN A 45 -58.88 53.04 6.30
CA GLN A 45 -59.90 52.40 5.47
C GLN A 45 -61.04 51.78 6.29
N ASP A 46 -60.72 51.10 7.39
CA ASP A 46 -61.69 50.41 8.25
C ASP A 46 -62.53 51.39 9.10
N ASN A 47 -61.99 52.56 9.43
CA ASN A 47 -62.68 53.60 10.20
C ASN A 47 -63.36 54.67 9.33
N ALA A 48 -63.26 54.55 8.00
CA ALA A 48 -63.89 55.49 7.08
C ALA A 48 -65.42 55.46 7.24
N PRO A 49 -66.09 56.58 7.51
CA PRO A 49 -67.54 56.62 7.67
C PRO A 49 -68.22 56.26 6.34
N ALA A 50 -69.28 55.44 6.40
CA ALA A 50 -70.03 55.00 5.22
C ALA A 50 -70.62 56.17 4.40
N VAL A 51 -70.91 57.30 5.06
CA VAL A 51 -71.33 58.55 4.42
C VAL A 51 -70.50 59.68 5.01
N THR A 52 -69.80 60.43 4.16
CA THR A 52 -69.08 61.62 4.60
C THR A 52 -70.07 62.74 4.95
N PRO A 53 -70.07 63.28 6.18
CA PRO A 53 -70.89 64.43 6.51
C PRO A 53 -70.56 65.62 5.60
N PRO A 54 -71.57 66.35 5.07
CA PRO A 54 -71.34 67.54 4.25
C PRO A 54 -70.39 68.53 4.94
N GLY A 55 -69.41 69.05 4.19
CA GLY A 55 -68.45 70.04 4.67
C GLY A 55 -67.27 69.49 5.49
N HIS A 56 -67.16 68.17 5.70
CA HIS A 56 -66.03 67.56 6.39
C HIS A 56 -64.99 67.04 5.40
N LEU A 57 -63.74 67.46 5.58
CA LEU A 57 -62.59 66.94 4.85
C LEU A 57 -62.01 65.77 5.65
N LEU A 58 -62.24 64.54 5.19
CA LEU A 58 -61.70 63.35 5.83
C LEU A 58 -60.31 63.01 5.27
N PRO A 59 -59.44 62.31 6.02
CA PRO A 59 -58.11 61.90 5.55
C PRO A 59 -58.13 61.12 4.22
N GLU A 60 -59.16 60.30 3.99
CA GLU A 60 -59.36 59.52 2.77
C GLU A 60 -59.50 60.41 1.55
N HIS A 61 -60.16 61.56 1.68
CA HIS A 61 -60.31 62.51 0.57
C HIS A 61 -58.96 63.11 0.14
N LEU A 62 -58.09 63.41 1.12
CA LEU A 62 -56.75 63.92 0.84
C LEU A 62 -55.85 62.85 0.23
N LEU A 63 -55.96 61.61 0.70
CA LEU A 63 -55.28 60.45 0.14
C LEU A 63 -55.78 60.10 -1.26
N ASP A 64 -57.09 60.20 -1.53
CA ASP A 64 -57.68 59.95 -2.86
C ASP A 64 -57.16 60.90 -3.93
N ILE A 65 -56.99 62.17 -3.57
CA ILE A 65 -56.50 63.20 -4.48
C ILE A 65 -54.98 63.07 -4.68
N SER A 66 -54.22 62.81 -3.60
CA SER A 66 -52.75 62.93 -3.62
C SER A 66 -52.03 61.60 -3.84
N PHE A 67 -52.67 60.48 -3.50
CA PHE A 67 -52.13 59.13 -3.54
C PHE A 67 -53.22 58.11 -3.97
N PRO A 68 -53.69 58.13 -5.22
CA PRO A 68 -54.87 57.35 -5.65
C PRO A 68 -54.77 55.82 -5.42
N LEU A 69 -53.55 55.29 -5.29
CA LEU A 69 -53.29 53.87 -5.05
C LEU A 69 -53.33 53.48 -3.57
N TRP A 70 -53.56 54.41 -2.63
CA TRP A 70 -53.48 54.15 -1.19
C TRP A 70 -54.40 53.01 -0.73
N ARG A 71 -55.56 52.82 -1.36
CA ARG A 71 -56.49 51.71 -1.04
C ARG A 71 -55.91 50.34 -1.40
N ILE A 72 -55.13 50.26 -2.49
CA ILE A 72 -54.44 49.02 -2.86
C ILE A 72 -53.40 48.69 -1.79
N TRP A 73 -52.64 49.70 -1.36
CA TRP A 73 -51.68 49.56 -0.26
C TRP A 73 -52.35 49.20 1.08
N ALA A 74 -53.49 49.82 1.39
CA ALA A 74 -54.27 49.51 2.59
C ALA A 74 -54.86 48.08 2.58
N SER A 75 -55.20 47.56 1.39
CA SER A 75 -55.69 46.18 1.23
C SER A 75 -54.59 45.12 1.22
N TRP A 76 -53.32 45.51 1.09
CA TRP A 76 -52.18 44.60 0.98
C TRP A 76 -51.93 43.87 2.30
N LYS A 77 -52.01 42.53 2.27
CA LYS A 77 -51.78 41.64 3.43
C LYS A 77 -50.75 40.58 3.06
N PRO A 78 -49.45 40.95 2.96
CA PRO A 78 -48.40 39.99 2.63
C PRO A 78 -48.18 38.99 3.76
N ARG A 79 -47.51 37.87 3.44
CA ARG A 79 -46.96 37.00 4.48
C ARG A 79 -45.69 37.65 5.04
N PHE A 80 -45.80 38.23 6.24
CA PHE A 80 -44.72 39.03 6.83
C PHE A 80 -43.38 38.26 6.94
N GLU A 81 -43.43 36.99 7.35
CA GLU A 81 -42.25 36.11 7.41
C GLU A 81 -41.55 35.98 6.05
N ARG A 82 -42.33 35.86 4.97
CA ARG A 82 -41.81 35.72 3.61
C ARG A 82 -41.14 37.01 3.13
N ILE A 83 -41.80 38.17 3.26
CA ILE A 83 -41.18 39.44 2.83
C ILE A 83 -39.94 39.77 3.67
N THR A 84 -39.91 39.37 4.94
CA THR A 84 -38.72 39.49 5.81
C THR A 84 -37.57 38.62 5.32
N PHE A 85 -37.87 37.36 4.99
CA PHE A 85 -36.88 36.46 4.37
C PHE A 85 -36.32 37.03 3.06
N LEU A 86 -37.19 37.54 2.18
CA LEU A 86 -36.79 38.12 0.89
C LEU A 86 -35.92 39.37 1.05
N ASP A 87 -36.20 40.22 2.04
CA ASP A 87 -35.39 41.40 2.31
C ASP A 87 -34.00 41.02 2.87
N GLY A 88 -33.90 39.90 3.57
CA GLY A 88 -32.64 39.33 4.08
C GLY A 88 -31.76 38.65 3.03
N MET A 89 -32.25 38.43 1.80
CA MET A 89 -31.44 37.87 0.71
C MET A 89 -30.28 38.80 0.32
N CYS A 90 -29.18 38.23 -0.17
CA CYS A 90 -28.05 39.05 -0.59
C CYS A 90 -28.41 39.88 -1.84
N ARG A 91 -27.76 41.05 -2.00
CA ARG A 91 -28.07 41.99 -3.09
C ARG A 91 -27.96 41.38 -4.49
N ALA A 92 -27.01 40.47 -4.69
CA ALA A 92 -26.81 39.79 -5.97
C ALA A 92 -27.99 38.87 -6.32
N GLN A 93 -28.45 38.05 -5.37
CA GLN A 93 -29.62 37.18 -5.56
C GLN A 93 -30.89 38.00 -5.77
N ARG A 94 -31.06 39.09 -5.01
CA ARG A 94 -32.23 39.96 -5.09
C ARG A 94 -32.31 40.69 -6.44
N GLY A 95 -31.16 41.12 -6.98
CA GLY A 95 -31.08 41.86 -8.23
C GLY A 95 -31.53 41.09 -9.48
N VAL A 96 -31.54 39.75 -9.42
CA VAL A 96 -31.97 38.89 -10.55
C VAL A 96 -33.41 38.37 -10.39
N LEU A 97 -34.13 38.76 -9.33
CA LEU A 97 -35.48 38.28 -9.01
C LEU A 97 -36.57 39.39 -8.94
N PRO A 98 -36.49 40.55 -9.61
CA PRO A 98 -37.46 41.63 -9.41
C PRO A 98 -38.91 41.20 -9.67
N ASP A 99 -39.16 40.48 -10.76
CA ASP A 99 -40.49 40.02 -11.16
C ASP A 99 -41.06 38.99 -10.18
N LEU A 100 -40.19 38.12 -9.63
CA LEU A 100 -40.58 37.16 -8.61
C LEU A 100 -40.93 37.88 -7.31
N LEU A 101 -40.05 38.77 -6.84
CA LEU A 101 -40.29 39.56 -5.63
C LEU A 101 -41.57 40.40 -5.73
N ALA A 102 -41.93 40.89 -6.92
CA ALA A 102 -43.15 41.67 -7.13
C ALA A 102 -44.44 40.91 -6.80
N LEU A 103 -44.43 39.57 -6.86
CA LEU A 103 -45.59 38.74 -6.55
C LEU A 103 -46.07 38.87 -5.08
N GLU A 104 -45.18 39.21 -4.15
CA GLU A 104 -45.53 39.47 -2.74
C GLU A 104 -45.97 40.92 -2.49
N GLY A 105 -45.85 41.79 -3.48
CA GLY A 105 -46.32 43.17 -3.39
C GLY A 105 -47.85 43.28 -3.44
N PRO A 106 -48.39 44.51 -3.27
CA PRO A 106 -49.82 44.76 -3.42
C PRO A 106 -50.36 44.34 -4.79
N ASP A 107 -51.64 43.94 -4.85
CA ASP A 107 -52.33 43.64 -6.11
C ASP A 107 -52.62 44.91 -6.91
N PHE A 108 -51.59 45.44 -7.56
CA PHE A 108 -51.71 46.61 -8.45
C PHE A 108 -52.47 46.30 -9.75
N ILE A 109 -52.79 45.04 -10.00
CA ILE A 109 -53.49 44.63 -11.22
C ILE A 109 -54.99 44.80 -11.04
N SER A 110 -55.57 44.27 -9.96
CA SER A 110 -57.02 44.32 -9.74
C SER A 110 -57.43 45.18 -8.54
N GLY A 111 -56.50 45.42 -7.61
CA GLY A 111 -56.74 46.17 -6.38
C GLY A 111 -57.69 45.48 -5.41
N LYS A 112 -57.97 44.18 -5.59
CA LYS A 112 -58.98 43.43 -4.82
C LYS A 112 -58.39 42.38 -3.89
N TYR A 113 -57.19 41.88 -4.20
CA TYR A 113 -56.61 40.75 -3.49
C TYR A 113 -55.47 41.18 -2.57
N ALA A 114 -55.20 40.33 -1.58
CA ALA A 114 -54.22 40.59 -0.54
C ALA A 114 -52.80 40.75 -1.08
N THR A 115 -52.43 40.07 -2.17
CA THR A 115 -51.12 40.14 -2.83
C THR A 115 -51.28 40.08 -4.34
N LEU A 116 -50.24 40.50 -5.08
CA LEU A 116 -50.21 40.38 -6.54
C LEU A 116 -50.32 38.93 -7.02
N ALA A 117 -49.71 37.98 -6.29
CA ALA A 117 -49.86 36.55 -6.55
C ALA A 117 -51.33 36.10 -6.50
N ASP A 118 -52.08 36.50 -5.46
CA ASP A 118 -53.51 36.18 -5.31
C ASP A 118 -54.34 36.79 -6.45
N GLY A 119 -53.99 38.03 -6.86
CA GLY A 119 -54.61 38.70 -8.01
C GLY A 119 -54.38 37.97 -9.32
N ILE A 120 -53.17 37.44 -9.54
CA ILE A 120 -52.85 36.63 -10.73
C ILE A 120 -53.66 35.32 -10.73
N ILE A 121 -53.72 34.62 -9.58
CA ILE A 121 -54.50 33.37 -9.44
C ILE A 121 -55.98 33.61 -9.75
N ALA A 122 -56.57 34.66 -9.17
CA ALA A 122 -57.99 34.92 -9.35
C ALA A 122 -58.37 35.35 -10.78
N ARG A 123 -57.43 36.01 -11.49
CA ARG A 123 -57.62 36.39 -12.90
C ARG A 123 -57.35 35.27 -13.88
N TYR A 124 -56.74 34.17 -13.45
CA TYR A 124 -56.48 33.05 -14.33
C TYR A 124 -57.81 32.45 -14.81
N GLY A 125 -58.02 32.54 -16.12
CA GLY A 125 -59.31 32.24 -16.76
C GLY A 125 -59.52 30.79 -17.14
N GLU A 126 -58.59 29.88 -16.79
CA GLU A 126 -58.70 28.43 -17.02
C GLU A 126 -58.80 28.00 -18.51
N VAL A 127 -58.55 28.91 -19.46
CA VAL A 127 -58.64 28.63 -20.91
C VAL A 127 -57.30 28.28 -21.55
N LYS A 128 -56.19 28.84 -21.04
CA LYS A 128 -54.85 28.67 -21.63
C LYS A 128 -53.92 28.05 -20.60
N PRO A 129 -53.08 27.08 -20.97
CA PRO A 129 -52.13 26.47 -20.05
C PRO A 129 -50.96 27.38 -19.70
N ILE A 130 -50.96 28.65 -20.13
CA ILE A 130 -49.83 29.57 -19.93
C ILE A 130 -50.31 30.82 -19.21
N VAL A 131 -49.65 31.13 -18.10
CA VAL A 131 -49.81 32.39 -17.35
C VAL A 131 -48.52 33.18 -17.43
N ARG A 132 -48.61 34.44 -17.89
CA ARG A 132 -47.45 35.33 -18.00
C ARG A 132 -47.59 36.50 -17.05
N PHE A 133 -46.56 36.72 -16.25
CA PHE A 133 -46.42 37.91 -15.44
C PHE A 133 -44.99 38.45 -15.62
N GLN A 134 -44.87 39.55 -16.36
CA GLN A 134 -43.57 40.11 -16.74
C GLN A 134 -42.68 39.03 -17.39
N GLY A 135 -41.47 38.81 -16.88
CA GLY A 135 -40.55 37.76 -17.31
C GLY A 135 -40.91 36.35 -16.83
N LEU A 136 -41.84 36.21 -15.88
CA LEU A 136 -42.28 34.90 -15.38
C LEU A 136 -43.32 34.28 -16.30
N ILE A 137 -43.10 33.01 -16.65
CA ILE A 137 -44.00 32.22 -17.47
C ILE A 137 -44.32 30.94 -16.69
N PHE A 138 -45.59 30.73 -16.35
CA PHE A 138 -46.07 29.50 -15.71
C PHE A 138 -46.80 28.65 -16.74
N GLU A 139 -46.50 27.35 -16.78
CA GLU A 139 -47.21 26.36 -17.59
C GLU A 139 -48.09 25.48 -16.69
N VAL A 140 -49.39 25.77 -16.69
CA VAL A 140 -50.44 25.15 -15.86
C VAL A 140 -51.20 24.15 -16.73
N LEU A 141 -50.80 22.89 -16.69
CA LEU A 141 -51.21 21.90 -17.70
C LEU A 141 -52.70 21.52 -17.59
N THR A 142 -53.23 21.46 -16.37
CA THR A 142 -54.65 21.15 -16.12
C THR A 142 -55.57 22.34 -16.43
N CYS A 143 -54.98 23.53 -16.61
CA CYS A 143 -55.66 24.80 -16.68
C CYS A 143 -56.48 25.15 -15.42
N GLU A 144 -56.21 24.54 -14.27
CA GLU A 144 -56.94 24.83 -13.02
C GLU A 144 -56.25 25.93 -12.19
N ARG A 145 -57.04 26.76 -11.49
CA ARG A 145 -56.51 27.79 -10.57
C ARG A 145 -55.76 27.21 -9.38
N ASP A 146 -56.21 26.06 -8.88
CA ASP A 146 -55.58 25.41 -7.74
C ASP A 146 -54.18 24.89 -8.08
N GLU A 147 -53.95 24.41 -9.32
CA GLU A 147 -52.60 24.06 -9.80
C GLU A 147 -51.67 25.29 -9.80
N LEU A 148 -52.12 26.43 -10.35
CA LEU A 148 -51.33 27.66 -10.34
C LEU A 148 -50.99 28.14 -8.91
N LYS A 149 -51.97 28.04 -8.00
CA LYS A 149 -51.77 28.39 -6.58
C LYS A 149 -50.75 27.45 -5.90
N GLU A 150 -50.81 26.15 -6.20
CA GLU A 150 -49.84 25.18 -5.73
C GLU A 150 -48.44 25.48 -6.28
N MET A 151 -48.33 25.73 -7.59
CA MET A 151 -47.06 26.08 -8.25
C MET A 151 -46.43 27.33 -7.65
N LEU A 152 -47.21 28.38 -7.41
CA LEU A 152 -46.72 29.59 -6.73
C LEU A 152 -46.23 29.29 -5.32
N THR A 153 -46.94 28.43 -4.58
CA THR A 153 -46.52 28.01 -3.24
C THR A 153 -45.20 27.23 -3.27
N LYS A 154 -45.06 26.28 -4.19
CA LYS A 154 -43.83 25.51 -4.40
C LYS A 154 -42.66 26.37 -4.90
N LEU A 155 -42.93 27.34 -5.76
CA LEU A 155 -41.94 28.31 -6.22
C LEU A 155 -41.33 29.09 -5.06
N TRP A 156 -42.14 29.46 -4.06
CA TRP A 156 -41.64 30.12 -2.86
C TRP A 156 -40.81 29.21 -1.98
N ASN A 157 -41.28 27.99 -1.74
CA ASN A 157 -40.56 27.02 -0.93
C ASN A 157 -39.20 26.67 -1.56
N THR A 158 -39.16 26.53 -2.90
CA THR A 158 -37.92 26.28 -3.64
C THR A 158 -36.98 27.48 -3.63
N LEU A 159 -37.49 28.71 -3.75
CA LEU A 159 -36.65 29.91 -3.58
C LEU A 159 -36.03 29.96 -2.19
N GLU A 160 -36.83 29.67 -1.15
CA GLU A 160 -36.39 29.69 0.23
C GLU A 160 -35.28 28.66 0.46
N ALA A 161 -35.50 27.42 0.02
CA ALA A 161 -34.50 26.36 0.09
C ALA A 161 -33.23 26.68 -0.71
N ALA A 162 -33.37 27.21 -1.92
CA ALA A 162 -32.25 27.57 -2.79
C ALA A 162 -31.38 28.68 -2.20
N SER A 163 -31.98 29.64 -1.50
CA SER A 163 -31.26 30.78 -0.92
C SER A 163 -30.66 30.46 0.45
N LYS A 164 -31.26 29.54 1.22
CA LYS A 164 -30.68 29.02 2.47
C LYS A 164 -29.59 27.98 2.24
N GLY A 165 -29.55 27.36 1.06
CA GLY A 165 -28.55 26.37 0.69
C GLY A 165 -27.13 26.95 0.77
N SER A 166 -26.19 26.17 1.31
CA SER A 166 -24.78 26.56 1.41
C SER A 166 -24.06 26.59 0.05
N ALA A 167 -24.61 25.94 -0.97
CA ALA A 167 -24.00 25.82 -2.29
C ALA A 167 -24.51 26.90 -3.27
N PRO A 168 -23.62 27.70 -3.89
CA PRO A 168 -24.02 28.67 -4.93
C PRO A 168 -24.76 28.05 -6.12
N SER A 169 -24.52 26.75 -6.39
CA SER A 169 -25.18 26.01 -7.46
C SER A 169 -26.68 25.78 -7.22
N SER A 170 -27.15 25.78 -5.96
CA SER A 170 -28.58 25.65 -5.64
C SER A 170 -29.37 26.85 -6.18
N PHE A 171 -28.89 28.07 -5.92
CA PHE A 171 -29.53 29.28 -6.43
C PHE A 171 -29.44 29.40 -7.95
N LYS A 172 -28.32 28.95 -8.54
CA LYS A 172 -28.17 28.90 -9.99
C LYS A 172 -29.20 27.95 -10.63
N LEU A 173 -29.39 26.75 -10.08
CA LEU A 173 -30.41 25.80 -10.53
C LEU A 173 -31.81 26.42 -10.48
N PHE A 174 -32.12 27.10 -9.36
CA PHE A 174 -33.39 27.83 -9.21
C PHE A 174 -33.62 28.83 -10.35
N LEU A 175 -32.66 29.72 -10.63
CA LEU A 175 -32.80 30.71 -11.70
C LEU A 175 -33.00 30.06 -13.07
N GLN A 176 -32.26 28.98 -13.35
CA GLN A 176 -32.34 28.29 -14.63
C GLN A 176 -33.71 27.62 -14.86
N PHE A 177 -34.35 27.12 -13.80
CA PHE A 177 -35.65 26.44 -13.90
C PHE A 177 -36.84 27.39 -13.77
N THR A 178 -36.65 28.60 -13.24
CA THR A 178 -37.77 29.52 -12.95
C THR A 178 -37.76 30.82 -13.74
N ILE A 179 -36.58 31.34 -14.10
CA ILE A 179 -36.44 32.61 -14.81
C ILE A 179 -36.06 32.37 -16.27
N ALA A 180 -35.12 31.46 -16.53
CA ALA A 180 -34.66 31.19 -17.90
C ALA A 180 -35.64 30.32 -18.71
N ARG A 181 -36.63 29.70 -18.05
CA ARG A 181 -37.53 28.70 -18.64
C ARG A 181 -38.94 28.85 -18.06
N PRO A 182 -39.98 28.36 -18.76
CA PRO A 182 -41.31 28.25 -18.18
C PRO A 182 -41.27 27.41 -16.89
N ILE A 183 -41.90 27.93 -15.84
CA ILE A 183 -42.10 27.27 -14.56
C ILE A 183 -43.17 26.21 -14.75
N THR A 184 -42.82 24.96 -14.50
CA THR A 184 -43.73 23.81 -14.60
C THR A 184 -43.82 23.08 -13.26
N GLN A 185 -44.89 22.33 -13.01
CA GLN A 185 -45.01 21.55 -11.77
C GLN A 185 -43.88 20.51 -11.66
N GLU A 186 -43.44 19.94 -12.78
CA GLU A 186 -42.32 19.00 -12.84
C GLU A 186 -40.99 19.65 -12.43
N THR A 187 -40.64 20.81 -13.00
CA THR A 187 -39.37 21.51 -12.68
C THR A 187 -39.32 21.94 -11.21
N LEU A 188 -40.44 22.40 -10.66
CA LEU A 188 -40.56 22.69 -9.23
C LEU A 188 -40.38 21.42 -8.38
N ALA A 189 -41.02 20.31 -8.75
CA ALA A 189 -40.87 19.04 -8.04
C ALA A 189 -39.44 18.48 -8.10
N VAL A 190 -38.74 18.65 -9.23
CA VAL A 190 -37.31 18.34 -9.34
C VAL A 190 -36.51 19.15 -8.33
N MET A 191 -36.65 20.48 -8.30
CA MET A 191 -35.91 21.33 -7.36
C MET A 191 -36.19 21.01 -5.89
N GLU A 192 -37.47 20.86 -5.51
CA GLU A 192 -37.84 20.48 -4.15
C GLU A 192 -37.19 19.17 -3.73
N SER A 193 -37.11 18.22 -4.65
CA SER A 193 -36.50 16.91 -4.39
C SER A 193 -34.98 16.99 -4.31
N VAL A 194 -34.33 17.76 -5.18
CA VAL A 194 -32.88 17.98 -5.15
C VAL A 194 -32.45 18.63 -3.82
N TYR A 195 -33.18 19.63 -3.33
CA TYR A 195 -32.82 20.31 -2.08
C TYR A 195 -32.97 19.45 -0.81
N LYS A 196 -33.65 18.30 -0.89
CA LYS A 196 -33.67 17.32 0.21
C LYS A 196 -32.39 16.47 0.26
N ILE A 197 -31.66 16.37 -0.85
CA ILE A 197 -30.43 15.60 -0.95
C ILE A 197 -29.28 16.46 -0.40
N PRO A 198 -28.52 15.97 0.59
CA PRO A 198 -27.36 16.70 1.10
C PRO A 198 -26.36 16.99 -0.02
N HIS A 199 -25.94 18.25 -0.13
CA HIS A 199 -24.90 18.62 -1.08
C HIS A 199 -23.54 18.14 -0.59
N SER A 200 -22.82 17.37 -1.41
CA SER A 200 -21.43 17.01 -1.19
C SER A 200 -20.58 17.68 -2.27
N PRO A 201 -19.39 18.24 -1.95
CA PRO A 201 -18.46 18.75 -2.96
C PRO A 201 -18.07 17.70 -4.01
N GLN A 202 -18.10 16.42 -3.63
CA GLN A 202 -17.79 15.28 -4.50
C GLN A 202 -18.94 14.95 -5.47
N CYS A 203 -20.16 15.42 -5.20
CA CYS A 203 -21.33 15.16 -6.01
C CYS A 203 -22.13 16.47 -6.17
N PRO A 204 -21.80 17.32 -7.16
CA PRO A 204 -22.44 18.60 -7.40
C PRO A 204 -23.84 18.44 -8.02
N ILE A 205 -24.74 17.79 -7.29
CA ILE A 205 -26.05 17.32 -7.77
C ILE A 205 -26.89 18.41 -8.46
N ASN A 206 -26.82 19.66 -7.98
CA ASN A 206 -27.53 20.78 -8.59
C ASN A 206 -27.09 21.03 -10.05
N ASP A 207 -25.77 21.05 -10.30
CA ASP A 207 -25.23 21.27 -11.63
C ASP A 207 -25.45 20.03 -12.52
N SER A 208 -25.35 18.82 -11.94
CA SER A 208 -25.57 17.56 -12.65
C SER A 208 -27.04 17.42 -13.10
N VAL A 209 -28.00 17.72 -12.21
CA VAL A 209 -29.44 17.76 -12.55
C VAL A 209 -29.72 18.83 -13.61
N PHE A 210 -29.14 20.03 -13.48
CA PHE A 210 -29.32 21.08 -14.47
C PHE A 210 -28.85 20.63 -15.87
N ARG A 211 -27.62 20.10 -15.96
CA ARG A 211 -27.03 19.63 -17.23
C ARG A 211 -27.84 18.51 -17.85
N ILE A 212 -28.27 17.53 -17.05
CA ILE A 212 -29.07 16.40 -17.54
C ILE A 212 -30.44 16.87 -18.03
N TYR A 213 -31.10 17.74 -17.27
CA TYR A 213 -32.44 18.21 -17.62
C TYR A 213 -32.42 19.14 -18.85
N GLU A 214 -31.36 19.92 -19.02
CA GLU A 214 -31.08 20.70 -20.24
C GLU A 214 -30.83 19.80 -21.45
N ALA A 215 -30.03 18.74 -21.28
CA ALA A 215 -29.68 17.81 -22.33
C ALA A 215 -30.67 16.64 -22.49
N ARG A 216 -31.87 16.69 -21.90
CA ARG A 216 -32.83 15.56 -21.86
C ARG A 216 -33.19 14.94 -23.22
N ASN A 217 -33.05 15.68 -24.30
CA ASN A 217 -33.31 15.21 -25.67
C ASN A 217 -32.06 14.65 -26.38
N LYS A 218 -30.87 14.82 -25.80
CA LYS A 218 -29.57 14.47 -26.39
C LYS A 218 -28.56 14.07 -25.30
N LEU A 219 -28.99 13.21 -24.38
CA LEU A 219 -28.07 12.59 -23.41
C LEU A 219 -27.19 11.56 -24.11
N GLY A 220 -25.93 11.50 -23.70
CA GLY A 220 -24.86 10.78 -24.37
C GLY A 220 -23.54 10.91 -23.61
N GLY A 221 -22.43 10.48 -24.21
CA GLY A 221 -21.12 10.32 -23.57
C GLY A 221 -20.56 11.60 -22.96
N MET A 222 -20.85 12.77 -23.54
CA MET A 222 -20.43 14.07 -22.99
C MET A 222 -21.04 14.41 -21.61
N HIS A 223 -22.02 13.62 -21.15
CA HIS A 223 -22.70 13.81 -19.87
C HIS A 223 -22.33 12.74 -18.83
N ILE A 224 -21.31 11.91 -19.10
CA ILE A 224 -20.93 10.75 -18.27
C ILE A 224 -20.87 11.07 -16.77
N TYR A 225 -20.13 12.12 -16.37
CA TYR A 225 -20.00 12.52 -14.96
C TYR A 225 -21.29 13.02 -14.35
N ALA A 226 -22.06 13.84 -15.08
CA ALA A 226 -23.32 14.35 -14.56
C ALA A 226 -24.32 13.20 -14.32
N ILE A 227 -24.34 12.20 -15.21
CA ILE A 227 -25.19 11.02 -15.08
C ILE A 227 -24.71 10.15 -13.91
N ALA A 228 -23.40 9.94 -13.77
CA ALA A 228 -22.82 9.21 -12.63
C ALA A 228 -23.24 9.84 -11.29
N ASP A 229 -23.04 11.16 -11.15
CA ASP A 229 -23.45 11.94 -9.96
C ASP A 229 -24.94 11.80 -9.68
N LEU A 230 -25.77 11.90 -10.71
CA LEU A 230 -27.21 11.77 -10.57
C LEU A 230 -27.58 10.37 -10.07
N ILE A 231 -27.00 9.30 -10.62
CA ILE A 231 -27.28 7.93 -10.20
C ILE A 231 -26.94 7.75 -8.72
N VAL A 232 -25.75 8.19 -8.29
CA VAL A 232 -25.33 8.13 -6.87
C VAL A 232 -26.30 8.89 -5.97
N ALA A 233 -26.71 10.09 -6.36
CA ALA A 233 -27.66 10.89 -5.60
C ALA A 233 -29.07 10.25 -5.52
N LEU A 234 -29.48 9.52 -6.56
CA LEU A 234 -30.78 8.83 -6.63
C LEU A 234 -30.82 7.51 -5.86
N GLU A 235 -29.66 6.89 -5.59
CA GLU A 235 -29.54 5.74 -4.68
C GLU A 235 -29.58 6.15 -3.20
N HIS A 236 -29.29 7.42 -2.89
CA HIS A 236 -29.41 7.93 -1.53
C HIS A 236 -30.88 7.86 -1.04
N PRO A 237 -31.16 7.51 0.24
CA PRO A 237 -32.53 7.38 0.75
C PRO A 237 -33.39 8.65 0.56
N ARG A 238 -32.79 9.83 0.68
CA ARG A 238 -33.46 11.13 0.43
C ARG A 238 -33.68 11.46 -1.05
N GLY A 239 -33.08 10.69 -1.96
CA GLY A 239 -33.22 10.82 -3.40
C GLY A 239 -34.48 10.16 -3.97
N GLU A 240 -35.29 9.48 -3.15
CA GLU A 240 -36.50 8.78 -3.61
C GLU A 240 -37.49 9.70 -4.33
N ASP A 241 -37.73 10.90 -3.81
CA ASP A 241 -38.63 11.87 -4.43
C ASP A 241 -38.09 12.33 -5.80
N LEU A 242 -36.79 12.59 -5.88
CA LEU A 242 -36.15 13.00 -7.13
C LEU A 242 -36.23 11.86 -8.15
N ARG A 243 -36.03 10.61 -7.70
CA ARG A 243 -36.16 9.42 -8.53
C ARG A 243 -37.56 9.32 -9.12
N LYS A 244 -38.61 9.48 -8.33
CA LYS A 244 -40.01 9.45 -8.83
C LYS A 244 -40.27 10.47 -9.93
N VAL A 245 -39.62 11.64 -9.85
CA VAL A 245 -39.81 12.73 -10.81
C VAL A 245 -38.94 12.56 -12.06
N ILE A 246 -37.65 12.23 -11.91
CA ILE A 246 -36.68 12.25 -13.02
C ILE A 246 -36.51 10.90 -13.72
N LEU A 247 -36.91 9.79 -13.10
CA LEU A 247 -36.81 8.44 -13.66
C LEU A 247 -37.87 8.23 -14.75
N LYS A 248 -37.59 8.78 -15.93
CA LYS A 248 -38.43 8.75 -17.12
C LYS A 248 -37.71 7.95 -18.22
N PRO A 249 -38.43 7.46 -19.25
CA PRO A 249 -37.81 6.70 -20.34
C PRO A 249 -36.64 7.41 -21.03
N TRP A 250 -36.70 8.75 -21.15
CA TRP A 250 -35.62 9.53 -21.77
C TRP A 250 -34.31 9.49 -20.97
N LEU A 251 -34.36 9.38 -19.63
CA LEU A 251 -33.16 9.29 -18.80
C LEU A 251 -32.51 7.91 -18.94
N ILE A 252 -33.32 6.84 -18.93
CA ILE A 252 -32.85 5.48 -19.15
C ILE A 252 -32.20 5.36 -20.53
N GLN A 253 -32.88 5.82 -21.58
CA GLN A 253 -32.33 5.85 -22.93
C GLN A 253 -31.05 6.71 -23.00
N GLY A 254 -30.98 7.80 -22.25
CA GLY A 254 -29.80 8.65 -22.13
C GLY A 254 -28.60 7.94 -21.49
N ILE A 255 -28.82 7.16 -20.44
CA ILE A 255 -27.78 6.31 -19.80
C ILE A 255 -27.27 5.28 -20.81
N GLU A 256 -28.19 4.58 -21.49
CA GLU A 256 -27.81 3.58 -22.51
C GLU A 256 -27.03 4.20 -23.68
N ASN A 257 -27.46 5.37 -24.16
CA ASN A 257 -26.76 6.10 -25.21
C ASN A 257 -25.38 6.57 -24.72
N CYS A 258 -25.27 7.04 -23.48
CA CYS A 258 -23.99 7.39 -22.86
C CYS A 258 -23.03 6.20 -22.87
N ILE A 259 -23.49 5.01 -22.46
CA ILE A 259 -22.70 3.78 -22.49
C ILE A 259 -22.24 3.48 -23.93
N ARG A 260 -23.15 3.46 -24.90
CA ARG A 260 -22.82 3.15 -26.31
C ARG A 260 -21.85 4.16 -26.94
N GLU A 261 -22.00 5.45 -26.66
CA GLU A 261 -21.10 6.49 -27.16
C GLU A 261 -19.71 6.40 -26.53
N CYS A 262 -19.62 6.14 -25.22
CA CYS A 262 -18.33 5.94 -24.54
C CYS A 262 -17.62 4.69 -25.05
N GLN A 263 -18.34 3.60 -25.29
CA GLN A 263 -17.81 2.41 -25.97
C GLN A 263 -17.27 2.76 -27.35
N GLY A 264 -18.05 3.51 -28.15
CA GLY A 264 -17.62 3.97 -29.47
C GLY A 264 -16.33 4.79 -29.41
N ALA A 265 -16.20 5.67 -28.41
CA ALA A 265 -15.01 6.51 -28.21
C ALA A 265 -13.78 5.67 -27.84
N VAL A 266 -13.88 4.82 -26.80
CA VAL A 266 -12.79 3.93 -26.38
C VAL A 266 -12.37 3.01 -27.52
N LYS A 267 -13.34 2.41 -28.24
CA LYS A 267 -13.07 1.58 -29.41
C LYS A 267 -12.31 2.34 -30.49
N THR A 268 -12.78 3.53 -30.84
CA THR A 268 -12.15 4.35 -31.88
C THR A 268 -10.71 4.67 -31.51
N HIS A 269 -10.44 4.98 -30.23
CA HIS A 269 -9.07 5.26 -29.79
C HIS A 269 -8.17 4.02 -29.84
N ILE A 270 -8.67 2.84 -29.41
CA ILE A 270 -7.96 1.57 -29.57
C ILE A 270 -7.66 1.30 -31.06
N ASP A 271 -8.68 1.33 -31.93
CA ASP A 271 -8.56 1.01 -33.35
C ASP A 271 -7.64 1.98 -34.12
N THR A 272 -7.51 3.23 -33.63
CA THR A 272 -6.65 4.27 -34.23
C THR A 272 -5.28 4.40 -33.55
N GLY A 273 -5.00 3.60 -32.51
CA GLY A 273 -3.77 3.69 -31.72
C GLY A 273 -3.62 5.02 -30.96
N LEU A 274 -4.72 5.73 -30.71
CA LEU A 274 -4.75 6.94 -29.88
C LEU A 274 -4.82 6.58 -28.39
N ALA A 275 -4.59 7.59 -27.55
CA ALA A 275 -4.64 7.45 -26.12
C ALA A 275 -6.03 7.03 -25.62
N TRP A 276 -6.19 5.83 -25.07
CA TRP A 276 -7.50 5.27 -24.73
C TRP A 276 -7.66 4.86 -23.27
N THR A 277 -6.56 4.69 -22.54
CA THR A 277 -6.57 4.17 -21.16
C THR A 277 -7.39 5.05 -20.20
N HIS A 278 -7.21 6.37 -20.26
CA HIS A 278 -8.00 7.32 -19.45
C HIS A 278 -9.50 7.26 -19.76
N LEU A 279 -9.89 7.20 -21.04
CA LEU A 279 -11.30 7.07 -21.44
C LEU A 279 -11.89 5.74 -20.96
N ALA A 280 -11.11 4.65 -21.00
CA ALA A 280 -11.55 3.35 -20.53
C ALA A 280 -11.75 3.33 -19.01
N MET A 281 -10.90 4.02 -18.23
CA MET A 281 -11.07 4.20 -16.79
C MET A 281 -12.32 5.02 -16.46
N GLU A 282 -12.48 6.20 -17.09
CA GLU A 282 -13.68 7.04 -16.89
C GLU A 282 -14.97 6.28 -17.24
N PHE A 283 -14.94 5.50 -18.32
CA PHE A 283 -16.05 4.67 -18.73
C PHE A 283 -16.31 3.49 -17.78
N HIS A 284 -15.26 2.86 -17.27
CA HIS A 284 -15.34 1.80 -16.27
C HIS A 284 -15.95 2.29 -14.96
N ASP A 285 -15.49 3.44 -14.44
CA ASP A 285 -16.02 4.06 -13.22
C ASP A 285 -17.53 4.32 -13.35
N PHE A 286 -17.93 4.91 -14.48
CA PHE A 286 -19.34 5.13 -14.78
C PHE A 286 -20.15 3.83 -14.85
N CYS A 287 -19.63 2.80 -15.53
CA CYS A 287 -20.29 1.49 -15.59
C CYS A 287 -20.42 0.84 -14.21
N THR A 288 -19.43 1.03 -13.34
CA THR A 288 -19.46 0.53 -11.96
C THR A 288 -20.57 1.21 -11.17
N VAL A 289 -20.70 2.54 -11.25
CA VAL A 289 -21.80 3.30 -10.64
C VAL A 289 -23.18 2.80 -11.13
N VAL A 290 -23.30 2.55 -12.44
CA VAL A 290 -24.55 2.02 -13.03
C VAL A 290 -24.83 0.59 -12.55
N LYS A 291 -23.81 -0.26 -12.46
CA LYS A 291 -23.91 -1.66 -12.01
C LYS A 291 -24.31 -1.76 -10.54
N GLU A 292 -23.78 -0.89 -9.69
CA GLU A 292 -24.08 -0.88 -8.26
C GLU A 292 -25.47 -0.29 -7.94
N SER A 293 -26.04 0.46 -8.87
CA SER A 293 -27.36 1.04 -8.71
C SER A 293 -28.47 -0.02 -8.74
N LYS A 294 -29.22 -0.10 -7.62
CA LYS A 294 -30.35 -1.02 -7.47
C LYS A 294 -31.57 -0.59 -8.30
N ASN A 295 -31.68 0.70 -8.59
CA ASN A 295 -32.86 1.25 -9.26
C ASN A 295 -32.68 1.37 -10.78
N PHE A 296 -31.46 1.60 -11.25
CA PHE A 296 -31.18 1.79 -12.67
C PHE A 296 -30.85 0.48 -13.36
N LEU A 297 -30.01 -0.38 -12.76
CA LEU A 297 -29.59 -1.63 -13.41
C LEU A 297 -30.78 -2.47 -13.93
N PRO A 298 -31.87 -2.70 -13.18
CA PRO A 298 -33.00 -3.51 -13.68
C PRO A 298 -33.77 -2.90 -14.86
N LEU A 299 -33.64 -1.60 -15.09
CA LEU A 299 -34.37 -0.85 -16.12
C LEU A 299 -33.63 -0.79 -17.45
N LEU A 300 -32.34 -1.17 -17.48
CA LEU A 300 -31.53 -1.19 -18.68
C LEU A 300 -31.85 -2.38 -19.58
N ASP A 301 -31.57 -2.23 -20.88
CA ASP A 301 -31.66 -3.32 -21.83
C ASP A 301 -30.88 -4.57 -21.38
N ALA A 302 -31.40 -5.76 -21.72
CA ALA A 302 -30.84 -7.03 -21.26
C ALA A 302 -29.41 -7.28 -21.76
N GLY A 303 -29.04 -6.70 -22.92
CA GLY A 303 -27.70 -6.81 -23.48
C GLY A 303 -26.67 -6.02 -22.67
N LEU A 304 -27.03 -4.79 -22.28
CA LEU A 304 -26.21 -3.94 -21.42
C LEU A 304 -26.10 -4.51 -20.00
N ARG A 305 -27.17 -5.06 -19.43
CA ARG A 305 -27.09 -5.74 -18.11
C ARG A 305 -26.10 -6.89 -18.13
N ALA A 306 -26.22 -7.80 -19.10
CA ALA A 306 -25.31 -8.93 -19.24
C ALA A 306 -23.84 -8.49 -19.49
N GLN A 307 -23.65 -7.31 -20.07
CA GLN A 307 -22.33 -6.72 -20.23
C GLN A 307 -21.78 -6.16 -18.91
N LEU A 308 -22.59 -5.41 -18.15
CA LEU A 308 -22.18 -4.88 -16.84
C LEU A 308 -21.87 -6.01 -15.85
N ASP A 309 -22.55 -7.16 -15.94
CA ASP A 309 -22.27 -8.33 -15.11
C ASP A 309 -20.83 -8.84 -15.26
N VAL A 310 -20.26 -8.78 -16.47
CA VAL A 310 -18.89 -9.23 -16.76
C VAL A 310 -17.83 -8.13 -16.68
N LEU A 311 -18.22 -6.92 -16.26
CA LEU A 311 -17.32 -5.79 -16.03
C LEU A 311 -16.24 -6.18 -15.01
N PRO A 312 -14.95 -5.91 -15.30
CA PRO A 312 -13.86 -6.17 -14.35
C PRO A 312 -14.04 -5.32 -13.08
N THR A 313 -13.43 -5.75 -11.97
CA THR A 313 -13.34 -4.92 -10.77
C THR A 313 -12.40 -3.73 -11.02
N ALA A 314 -12.50 -2.67 -10.20
CA ALA A 314 -11.61 -1.51 -10.30
C ALA A 314 -10.13 -1.94 -10.21
N GLU A 315 -9.77 -2.78 -9.25
CA GLU A 315 -8.42 -3.33 -9.09
C GLU A 315 -7.90 -4.06 -10.34
N VAL A 316 -8.77 -4.82 -11.02
CA VAL A 316 -8.41 -5.50 -12.27
C VAL A 316 -8.20 -4.48 -13.38
N MET A 317 -9.05 -3.47 -13.49
CA MET A 317 -8.94 -2.45 -14.52
C MET A 317 -7.67 -1.59 -14.34
N ASP A 318 -7.35 -1.20 -13.10
CA ASP A 318 -6.11 -0.50 -12.74
C ASP A 318 -4.87 -1.33 -13.13
N ALA A 319 -4.86 -2.62 -12.79
CA ALA A 319 -3.78 -3.52 -13.16
C ALA A 319 -3.65 -3.66 -14.69
N VAL A 320 -4.76 -3.70 -15.44
CA VAL A 320 -4.72 -3.74 -16.92
C VAL A 320 -4.08 -2.48 -17.49
N VAL A 321 -4.43 -1.29 -16.97
CA VAL A 321 -3.83 -0.01 -17.41
C VAL A 321 -2.36 0.07 -17.05
N GLU A 322 -1.97 -0.43 -15.87
CA GLU A 322 -0.58 -0.49 -15.45
C GLU A 322 0.23 -1.43 -16.36
N ILE A 323 -0.28 -2.63 -16.64
CA ILE A 323 0.32 -3.60 -17.56
C ILE A 323 0.49 -2.97 -18.96
N TYR A 324 -0.53 -2.27 -19.47
CA TYR A 324 -0.47 -1.60 -20.77
C TYR A 324 0.62 -0.52 -20.81
N THR A 325 0.69 0.29 -19.75
CA THR A 325 1.69 1.36 -19.62
C THR A 325 3.10 0.77 -19.57
N ALA A 326 3.32 -0.25 -18.74
CA ALA A 326 4.60 -0.93 -18.60
C ALA A 326 5.01 -1.69 -19.89
N ALA A 327 4.04 -2.19 -20.68
CA ALA A 327 4.31 -2.85 -21.95
C ALA A 327 4.83 -1.90 -23.06
N GLY A 328 4.91 -0.59 -22.80
CA GLY A 328 5.35 0.45 -23.74
C GLY A 328 4.28 1.50 -24.06
N GLY A 329 3.06 1.32 -23.53
CA GLY A 329 1.95 2.25 -23.62
C GLY A 329 1.63 2.72 -25.05
N GLU A 330 1.28 4.00 -25.15
CA GLU A 330 0.77 4.65 -26.36
C GLU A 330 1.90 5.21 -27.24
N MET A 331 3.13 5.37 -26.71
CA MET A 331 4.19 6.16 -27.35
C MET A 331 5.15 5.38 -28.27
N MET A 332 5.07 4.06 -28.38
CA MET A 332 5.97 3.27 -29.22
C MET A 332 5.26 2.62 -30.41
N ILE A 333 5.44 3.18 -31.61
CA ILE A 333 5.22 2.46 -32.87
C ILE A 333 6.40 1.49 -33.05
N GLU A 334 6.44 0.43 -32.27
CA GLU A 334 7.38 -0.67 -32.48
C GLU A 334 6.86 -1.55 -33.63
N LEU A 335 7.56 -1.56 -34.76
CA LEU A 335 7.27 -2.43 -35.93
C LEU A 335 7.64 -3.90 -35.68
N GLY A 336 7.47 -4.42 -34.45
CA GLY A 336 7.95 -5.73 -34.02
C GLY A 336 6.93 -6.57 -33.22
N PRO A 337 7.29 -7.81 -32.84
CA PRO A 337 6.42 -8.76 -32.12
C PRO A 337 5.90 -8.29 -30.75
N ALA A 338 6.36 -7.14 -30.25
CA ALA A 338 5.78 -6.42 -29.12
C ALA A 338 4.29 -6.07 -29.31
N SER A 339 3.78 -6.10 -30.56
CA SER A 339 2.36 -5.94 -30.85
C SER A 339 1.48 -6.97 -30.15
N LYS A 340 1.91 -8.24 -30.01
CA LYS A 340 1.00 -9.32 -29.57
C LYS A 340 0.47 -9.17 -28.13
N LEU A 341 1.28 -8.65 -27.20
CA LEU A 341 0.81 -8.39 -25.83
C LEU A 341 -0.15 -7.19 -25.81
N LYS A 342 0.20 -6.12 -26.53
CA LYS A 342 -0.64 -4.94 -26.69
C LYS A 342 -2.00 -5.30 -27.30
N ASP A 343 -1.98 -6.06 -28.39
CA ASP A 343 -3.17 -6.60 -29.05
C ASP A 343 -4.01 -7.46 -28.09
N SER A 344 -3.36 -8.21 -27.18
CA SER A 344 -4.06 -9.03 -26.18
C SER A 344 -4.72 -8.19 -25.09
N ILE A 345 -4.06 -7.12 -24.63
CA ILE A 345 -4.61 -6.17 -23.65
C ILE A 345 -5.80 -5.42 -24.27
N GLU A 346 -5.63 -4.89 -25.48
CA GLU A 346 -6.67 -4.17 -26.22
C GLU A 346 -7.86 -5.08 -26.54
N ALA A 347 -7.61 -6.33 -26.95
CA ALA A 347 -8.66 -7.33 -27.14
C ALA A 347 -9.39 -7.69 -25.84
N PHE A 348 -8.66 -7.74 -24.71
CA PHE A 348 -9.26 -7.98 -23.40
C PHE A 348 -10.16 -6.81 -22.97
N CYS A 349 -9.69 -5.57 -23.10
CA CYS A 349 -10.48 -4.38 -22.83
C CYS A 349 -11.68 -4.29 -23.78
N ALA A 350 -11.51 -4.62 -25.06
CA ALA A 350 -12.60 -4.65 -26.02
C ALA A 350 -13.66 -5.70 -25.66
N ASP A 351 -13.27 -6.92 -25.28
CA ASP A 351 -14.19 -7.96 -24.83
C ASP A 351 -14.98 -7.53 -23.58
N ARG A 352 -14.29 -6.92 -22.61
CA ARG A 352 -14.86 -6.61 -21.29
C ARG A 352 -15.61 -5.28 -21.23
N LEU A 353 -15.25 -4.30 -22.06
CA LEU A 353 -15.84 -2.95 -22.06
C LEU A 353 -16.71 -2.65 -23.29
N LEU A 354 -16.45 -3.23 -24.47
CA LEU A 354 -16.98 -2.72 -25.76
C LEU A 354 -18.10 -3.55 -26.40
N HIS A 355 -18.80 -4.35 -25.59
CA HIS A 355 -19.92 -5.21 -25.98
C HIS A 355 -19.50 -6.47 -26.78
N ARG A 356 -20.02 -7.62 -26.36
CA ARG A 356 -19.82 -8.92 -27.03
C ARG A 356 -20.53 -8.94 -28.39
N GLN A 357 -19.85 -8.57 -29.47
CA GLN A 357 -20.19 -9.23 -30.74
C GLN A 357 -19.91 -10.73 -30.53
N LYS A 358 -20.95 -11.57 -30.67
CA LYS A 358 -20.94 -13.04 -30.47
C LYS A 358 -19.87 -13.82 -31.28
N LYS A 359 -18.95 -13.16 -31.97
CA LYS A 359 -17.85 -13.77 -32.71
C LYS A 359 -16.54 -13.64 -31.94
N PHE A 360 -16.18 -14.74 -31.30
CA PHE A 360 -14.82 -15.15 -30.92
C PHE A 360 -14.01 -14.12 -30.13
N VAL A 361 -14.14 -14.16 -28.80
CA VAL A 361 -13.04 -13.77 -27.92
C VAL A 361 -11.84 -14.61 -28.33
N ASN A 362 -10.74 -13.96 -28.69
CA ASN A 362 -9.48 -14.65 -28.88
C ASN A 362 -9.11 -15.29 -27.54
N SER A 363 -9.35 -16.60 -27.39
CA SER A 363 -9.13 -17.33 -26.14
C SER A 363 -7.71 -17.14 -25.63
N ASP A 364 -6.77 -16.84 -26.52
CA ASP A 364 -5.36 -16.63 -26.20
C ASP A 364 -5.12 -15.29 -25.50
N ALA A 365 -5.77 -14.21 -25.96
CA ALA A 365 -5.67 -12.90 -25.32
C ALA A 365 -6.15 -12.95 -23.86
N HIS A 366 -7.25 -13.69 -23.60
CA HIS A 366 -7.76 -13.87 -22.26
C HIS A 366 -6.82 -14.68 -21.36
N LYS A 367 -6.19 -15.73 -21.88
CA LYS A 367 -5.20 -16.53 -21.13
C LYS A 367 -3.95 -15.72 -20.79
N ILE A 368 -3.42 -14.93 -21.74
CA ILE A 368 -2.28 -14.05 -21.50
C ILE A 368 -2.63 -13.01 -20.43
N MET A 369 -3.77 -12.35 -20.56
CA MET A 369 -4.17 -11.34 -19.57
C MET A 369 -4.45 -11.93 -18.20
N SER A 370 -5.03 -13.12 -18.12
CA SER A 370 -5.19 -13.82 -16.85
C SER A 370 -3.85 -14.12 -16.20
N ALA A 371 -2.84 -14.56 -16.97
CA ALA A 371 -1.49 -14.79 -16.47
C ALA A 371 -0.81 -13.49 -16.01
N MET A 372 -0.95 -12.40 -16.77
CA MET A 372 -0.39 -11.09 -16.40
C MET A 372 -1.04 -10.51 -15.14
N LEU A 373 -2.38 -10.58 -15.05
CA LEU A 373 -3.12 -10.13 -13.86
C LEU A 373 -2.72 -10.94 -12.62
N GLN A 374 -2.48 -12.25 -12.77
CA GLN A 374 -1.97 -13.07 -11.67
C GLN A 374 -0.61 -12.58 -11.16
N VAL A 375 0.29 -12.17 -12.05
CA VAL A 375 1.59 -11.58 -11.65
C VAL A 375 1.38 -10.26 -10.89
N TRP A 376 0.55 -9.36 -11.42
CA TRP A 376 0.30 -8.05 -10.80
C TRP A 376 -0.36 -8.15 -9.43
N GLN A 377 -1.23 -9.14 -9.24
CA GLN A 377 -1.86 -9.43 -7.95
C GLN A 377 -0.90 -10.09 -6.95
N ALA A 378 0.02 -10.93 -7.43
CA ALA A 378 0.93 -11.69 -6.58
C ALA A 378 2.18 -10.91 -6.13
N THR A 379 2.59 -9.88 -6.88
CA THR A 379 3.81 -9.11 -6.53
C THR A 379 3.73 -7.64 -6.95
N THR A 380 4.38 -6.79 -6.15
CA THR A 380 4.63 -5.37 -6.43
C THR A 380 6.06 -5.09 -6.90
N ASN A 381 6.91 -6.12 -7.02
CA ASN A 381 8.30 -5.98 -7.45
C ASN A 381 8.36 -5.65 -8.95
N ALA A 382 8.99 -4.50 -9.29
CA ALA A 382 9.12 -4.00 -10.64
C ALA A 382 9.88 -4.98 -11.57
N ASP A 383 10.99 -5.55 -11.10
CA ASP A 383 11.82 -6.48 -11.88
C ASP A 383 11.01 -7.71 -12.34
N ARG A 384 10.18 -8.26 -11.45
CA ARG A 384 9.32 -9.41 -11.78
C ARG A 384 8.25 -9.05 -12.80
N ARG A 385 7.67 -7.86 -12.69
CA ARG A 385 6.68 -7.33 -13.63
C ARG A 385 7.29 -7.09 -15.01
N ASP A 386 8.49 -6.52 -15.07
CA ASP A 386 9.25 -6.32 -16.30
C ASP A 386 9.61 -7.67 -16.97
N LEU A 387 10.01 -8.65 -16.15
CA LEU A 387 10.30 -10.00 -16.64
C LEU A 387 9.04 -10.69 -17.20
N ALA A 388 7.88 -10.48 -16.57
CA ALA A 388 6.62 -11.03 -17.06
C ALA A 388 6.22 -10.41 -18.42
N ILE A 389 6.43 -9.10 -18.60
CA ILE A 389 6.22 -8.42 -19.88
C ILE A 389 7.17 -9.00 -20.95
N LEU A 390 8.43 -9.20 -20.60
CA LEU A 390 9.40 -9.82 -21.50
C LEU A 390 8.99 -11.25 -21.89
N ALA A 391 8.57 -12.06 -20.91
CA ALA A 391 8.08 -13.41 -21.12
C ALA A 391 6.90 -13.42 -22.11
N ALA A 392 5.95 -12.51 -21.93
CA ALA A 392 4.81 -12.34 -22.81
C ALA A 392 5.21 -11.93 -24.25
N LYS A 393 6.29 -11.15 -24.41
CA LYS A 393 6.81 -10.73 -25.72
C LYS A 393 7.66 -11.82 -26.41
N SER A 394 8.36 -12.65 -25.63
CA SER A 394 9.48 -13.45 -26.15
C SER A 394 9.24 -14.97 -26.15
N ILE A 395 8.42 -15.49 -25.24
CA ILE A 395 8.19 -16.94 -25.08
C ILE A 395 7.08 -17.42 -26.02
N GLY A 396 7.34 -18.55 -26.69
CA GLY A 396 6.33 -19.35 -27.39
C GLY A 396 5.51 -18.53 -28.39
N GLN A 397 6.13 -17.99 -29.46
CA GLN A 397 5.43 -17.13 -30.43
C GLN A 397 4.11 -17.74 -30.95
N ASN A 398 4.05 -19.07 -31.01
CA ASN A 398 2.90 -19.87 -31.43
C ASN A 398 2.36 -20.81 -30.33
N ASP A 399 2.97 -20.85 -29.14
CA ASP A 399 2.54 -21.70 -28.02
C ASP A 399 2.05 -20.82 -26.85
N ILE A 400 0.73 -20.68 -26.78
CA ILE A 400 0.06 -19.88 -25.76
C ILE A 400 0.23 -20.46 -24.35
N ILE A 401 0.29 -21.79 -24.22
CA ILE A 401 0.36 -22.47 -22.92
C ILE A 401 1.74 -22.21 -22.32
N LEU A 402 2.79 -22.40 -23.14
CA LEU A 402 4.16 -22.14 -22.74
C LEU A 402 4.37 -20.66 -22.37
N ARG A 403 3.81 -19.74 -23.16
CA ARG A 403 3.89 -18.30 -22.85
C ARG A 403 3.23 -17.97 -21.52
N CYS A 404 2.04 -18.48 -21.27
CA CYS A 404 1.35 -18.27 -19.99
C CYS A 404 2.14 -18.88 -18.82
N LYS A 405 2.73 -20.07 -19.00
CA LYS A 405 3.62 -20.69 -18.01
C LYS A 405 4.82 -19.79 -17.71
N GLY A 406 5.46 -19.22 -18.73
CA GLY A 406 6.58 -18.30 -18.56
C GLY A 406 6.22 -17.01 -17.82
N ILE A 407 5.05 -16.44 -18.11
CA ILE A 407 4.53 -15.26 -17.39
C ILE A 407 4.31 -15.59 -15.92
N THR A 408 3.57 -16.65 -15.59
CA THR A 408 3.22 -16.96 -14.20
C THR A 408 4.41 -17.47 -13.38
N GLN A 409 5.37 -18.14 -14.02
CA GLN A 409 6.58 -18.62 -13.37
C GLN A 409 7.43 -17.47 -12.78
N THR A 410 7.32 -16.24 -13.31
CA THR A 410 8.03 -15.06 -12.76
C THR A 410 7.72 -14.78 -11.30
N ILE A 411 6.57 -15.22 -10.79
CA ILE A 411 6.17 -15.06 -9.38
C ILE A 411 7.03 -15.94 -8.47
N SER A 412 7.38 -17.15 -8.91
CA SER A 412 8.06 -18.17 -8.09
C SER A 412 9.58 -18.20 -8.25
N LEU A 413 10.15 -17.47 -9.21
CA LEU A 413 11.61 -17.45 -9.41
C LEU A 413 12.34 -16.80 -8.21
N PRO A 414 13.57 -17.20 -7.87
CA PRO A 414 14.40 -16.46 -6.90
C PRO A 414 14.69 -15.03 -7.37
N ASP A 415 14.78 -14.06 -6.45
CA ASP A 415 15.02 -12.64 -6.82
C ASP A 415 16.34 -12.44 -7.58
N GLU A 416 17.42 -13.11 -7.17
CA GLU A 416 18.71 -13.02 -7.88
C GLU A 416 18.61 -13.55 -9.30
N PHE A 417 17.86 -14.64 -9.52
CA PHE A 417 17.63 -15.18 -10.87
C PHE A 417 16.85 -14.19 -11.74
N VAL A 418 15.87 -13.47 -11.18
CA VAL A 418 15.11 -12.45 -11.91
C VAL A 418 16.02 -11.29 -12.34
N LYS A 419 16.88 -10.80 -11.44
CA LYS A 419 17.84 -9.73 -11.74
C LYS A 419 18.84 -10.15 -12.81
N ASP A 420 19.40 -11.35 -12.69
CA ASP A 420 20.35 -11.88 -13.66
C ASP A 420 19.70 -12.04 -15.05
N LEU A 421 18.45 -12.51 -15.08
CA LEU A 421 17.73 -12.68 -16.33
C LEU A 421 17.37 -11.34 -17.01
N LEU A 422 17.01 -10.32 -16.23
CA LEU A 422 16.84 -8.96 -16.76
C LEU A 422 18.16 -8.36 -17.25
N SER A 423 19.25 -8.57 -16.52
CA SER A 423 20.60 -8.14 -16.92
C SER A 423 21.01 -8.76 -18.26
N VAL A 424 20.77 -10.06 -18.44
CA VAL A 424 20.95 -10.77 -19.72
C VAL A 424 20.14 -10.11 -20.85
N VAL A 425 18.91 -9.71 -20.57
CA VAL A 425 18.02 -9.12 -21.56
C VAL A 425 18.45 -7.71 -21.94
N ASP A 426 18.90 -6.92 -20.98
CA ASP A 426 19.49 -5.61 -21.25
C ASP A 426 20.81 -5.73 -22.02
N GLU A 427 21.65 -6.70 -21.65
CA GLU A 427 22.88 -7.04 -22.39
C GLU A 427 22.56 -7.41 -23.85
N SER A 428 21.45 -8.13 -24.08
CA SER A 428 21.05 -8.56 -25.43
C SER A 428 20.73 -7.41 -26.38
N LYS A 429 20.40 -6.22 -25.84
CA LYS A 429 20.14 -5.00 -26.63
C LYS A 429 21.43 -4.42 -27.21
N VAL A 430 22.60 -4.70 -26.60
CA VAL A 430 23.90 -4.14 -26.98
C VAL A 430 24.83 -5.19 -27.58
N LYS A 431 24.91 -6.38 -26.96
CA LYS A 431 25.82 -7.46 -27.31
C LYS A 431 25.09 -8.81 -27.24
N LEU A 432 24.41 -9.17 -28.32
CA LEU A 432 23.55 -10.34 -28.35
C LEU A 432 24.31 -11.65 -28.10
N GLU A 433 25.52 -11.82 -28.65
CA GLU A 433 26.34 -13.01 -28.44
C GLU A 433 26.77 -13.17 -26.98
N GLN A 434 27.17 -12.07 -26.31
CA GLN A 434 27.54 -12.09 -24.90
C GLN A 434 26.32 -12.43 -24.02
N ALA A 435 25.17 -11.84 -24.31
CA ALA A 435 23.92 -12.14 -23.62
C ALA A 435 23.50 -13.61 -23.74
N ILE A 436 23.68 -14.22 -24.93
CA ILE A 436 23.41 -15.66 -25.13
C ILE A 436 24.29 -16.50 -24.19
N VAL A 437 25.58 -16.14 -24.07
CA VAL A 437 26.51 -16.85 -23.18
C VAL A 437 26.06 -16.74 -21.73
N SER A 438 25.80 -15.52 -21.26
CA SER A 438 25.31 -15.23 -19.90
C SER A 438 24.00 -15.97 -19.63
N PHE A 439 23.08 -16.02 -20.59
CA PHE A 439 21.79 -16.69 -20.46
C PHE A 439 21.94 -18.21 -20.38
N THR A 440 22.80 -18.81 -21.21
CA THR A 440 23.11 -20.24 -21.13
C THR A 440 23.63 -20.60 -19.75
N LYS A 441 24.62 -19.85 -19.23
CA LYS A 441 25.19 -20.09 -17.89
C LYS A 441 24.12 -20.01 -16.80
N LEU A 442 23.27 -18.98 -16.88
CA LEU A 442 22.16 -18.79 -15.94
C LEU A 442 21.16 -19.95 -15.97
N LEU A 443 20.78 -20.43 -17.16
CA LEU A 443 19.86 -21.56 -17.30
C LEU A 443 20.50 -22.90 -16.92
N ALA A 444 21.78 -23.12 -17.19
CA ALA A 444 22.45 -24.37 -16.83
C ALA A 444 22.74 -24.47 -15.32
N GLY A 445 22.99 -23.33 -14.66
CA GLY A 445 23.19 -23.25 -13.22
C GLY A 445 21.90 -23.32 -12.39
N THR A 446 20.72 -23.28 -13.03
CA THR A 446 19.45 -23.32 -12.31
C THR A 446 19.10 -24.73 -11.84
N MET A 447 18.67 -24.87 -10.59
CA MET A 447 18.25 -26.16 -10.01
C MET A 447 16.80 -26.52 -10.37
N TYR A 448 16.14 -25.73 -11.22
CA TYR A 448 14.71 -25.84 -11.53
C TYR A 448 14.48 -26.25 -13.00
N PRO A 449 14.30 -27.55 -13.31
CA PRO A 449 14.12 -28.04 -14.68
C PRO A 449 12.94 -27.38 -15.41
N ASP A 450 11.87 -27.06 -14.67
CA ASP A 450 10.70 -26.36 -15.20
C ASP A 450 11.01 -24.94 -15.70
N VAL A 451 12.01 -24.27 -15.13
CA VAL A 451 12.48 -22.95 -15.57
C VAL A 451 13.21 -23.11 -16.90
N VAL A 452 14.14 -24.08 -16.96
CA VAL A 452 14.87 -24.39 -18.21
C VAL A 452 13.91 -24.67 -19.35
N GLY A 453 12.95 -25.59 -19.17
CA GLY A 453 11.99 -25.95 -20.21
C GLY A 453 11.09 -24.80 -20.70
N THR A 454 10.93 -23.75 -19.88
CA THR A 454 10.11 -22.58 -20.25
C THR A 454 10.92 -21.51 -20.98
N TRP A 455 12.13 -21.25 -20.49
CA TRP A 455 13.01 -20.17 -20.98
C TRP A 455 13.95 -20.60 -22.11
N ILE A 456 14.14 -21.90 -22.34
CA ILE A 456 14.94 -22.44 -23.44
C ILE A 456 14.52 -21.90 -24.82
N PHE A 457 13.23 -21.63 -25.03
CA PHE A 457 12.75 -21.09 -26.30
C PHE A 457 13.14 -19.61 -26.51
N CYS A 458 13.29 -18.83 -25.43
CA CYS A 458 13.87 -17.49 -25.53
C CYS A 458 15.33 -17.58 -25.96
N LEU A 459 16.11 -18.45 -25.29
CA LEU A 459 17.51 -18.68 -25.62
C LEU A 459 17.67 -19.18 -27.07
N LEU A 460 16.84 -20.13 -27.50
CA LEU A 460 16.84 -20.64 -28.87
C LEU A 460 16.57 -19.54 -29.89
N ASN A 461 15.58 -18.68 -29.62
CA ASN A 461 15.29 -17.54 -30.50
C ASN A 461 16.47 -16.55 -30.58
N MET A 462 17.21 -16.36 -29.49
CA MET A 462 18.43 -15.54 -29.51
C MET A 462 19.53 -16.22 -30.33
N ILE A 463 19.78 -17.51 -30.13
CA ILE A 463 20.78 -18.30 -30.88
C ILE A 463 20.47 -18.32 -32.38
N VAL A 464 19.21 -18.50 -32.77
CA VAL A 464 18.81 -18.50 -34.19
C VAL A 464 19.14 -17.15 -34.85
N LYS A 465 18.92 -16.03 -34.14
CA LYS A 465 19.24 -14.68 -34.63
C LYS A 465 20.73 -14.45 -34.84
N THR A 466 21.61 -15.08 -34.07
CA THR A 466 23.09 -14.96 -34.16
C THR A 466 23.78 -16.19 -34.74
N SER A 467 23.02 -17.08 -35.38
CA SER A 467 23.50 -18.42 -35.74
C SER A 467 24.77 -18.42 -36.61
N SER A 468 25.01 -17.35 -37.38
CA SER A 468 26.19 -17.18 -38.23
C SER A 468 27.43 -16.62 -37.52
N THR A 469 27.29 -15.95 -36.38
CA THR A 469 28.40 -15.25 -35.69
C THR A 469 28.75 -15.84 -34.33
N LEU A 470 27.82 -16.57 -33.70
CA LEU A 470 27.99 -17.05 -32.33
C LEU A 470 29.14 -18.07 -32.18
N VAL A 471 29.33 -18.96 -33.16
CA VAL A 471 30.43 -19.93 -33.13
C VAL A 471 31.78 -19.20 -33.16
N ASP A 472 31.95 -18.28 -34.12
CA ASP A 472 33.18 -17.50 -34.25
C ASP A 472 33.44 -16.63 -33.02
N TYR A 473 32.39 -16.01 -32.48
CA TYR A 473 32.48 -15.21 -31.26
C TYR A 473 33.00 -16.04 -30.09
N THR A 474 32.43 -17.22 -29.84
CA THR A 474 32.83 -18.05 -28.69
C THR A 474 34.24 -18.60 -28.86
N LEU A 475 34.64 -19.00 -30.06
CA LEU A 475 36.01 -19.44 -30.32
C LEU A 475 37.06 -18.32 -30.18
N GLN A 476 36.69 -17.06 -30.45
CA GLN A 476 37.61 -15.92 -30.34
C GLN A 476 37.73 -15.36 -28.91
N ASN A 477 36.67 -15.49 -28.10
CA ASN A 477 36.58 -14.81 -26.81
C ASN A 477 36.76 -15.73 -25.61
N PHE A 478 36.73 -17.05 -25.80
CA PHE A 478 36.80 -18.02 -24.71
C PHE A 478 38.14 -18.73 -24.69
N ARG A 479 38.60 -19.07 -23.49
CA ARG A 479 39.62 -20.10 -23.31
C ARG A 479 39.03 -21.48 -23.60
N ALA A 480 39.88 -22.46 -23.86
CA ALA A 480 39.43 -23.80 -24.23
C ALA A 480 38.54 -24.43 -23.14
N TYR A 481 38.88 -24.23 -21.86
CA TYR A 481 38.05 -24.71 -20.74
C TYR A 481 36.71 -24.00 -20.66
N GLU A 482 36.68 -22.68 -20.85
CA GLU A 482 35.46 -21.88 -20.78
C GLU A 482 34.51 -22.31 -21.91
N TRP A 483 35.07 -22.59 -23.08
CA TRP A 483 34.31 -23.02 -24.25
C TRP A 483 33.73 -24.42 -24.07
N LEU A 484 34.54 -25.37 -23.60
CA LEU A 484 34.07 -26.73 -23.31
C LEU A 484 32.99 -26.74 -22.23
N GLN A 485 33.20 -26.00 -21.14
CA GLN A 485 32.23 -25.88 -20.07
C GLN A 485 30.91 -25.30 -20.57
N TRP A 486 30.96 -24.24 -21.36
CA TRP A 486 29.76 -23.63 -21.94
C TRP A 486 29.04 -24.53 -22.96
N MET A 487 29.78 -25.33 -23.74
CA MET A 487 29.19 -26.33 -24.63
C MET A 487 28.50 -27.46 -23.85
N LEU A 488 29.05 -27.88 -22.72
CA LEU A 488 28.37 -28.82 -21.81
C LEU A 488 27.09 -28.23 -21.24
N GLU A 489 27.12 -26.96 -20.81
CA GLU A 489 25.93 -26.24 -20.33
C GLU A 489 24.83 -26.17 -21.39
N LEU A 490 25.19 -25.86 -22.65
CA LEU A 490 24.25 -25.93 -23.78
C LEU A 490 23.71 -27.36 -23.99
N THR A 491 24.55 -28.39 -23.82
CA THR A 491 24.13 -29.79 -23.94
C THR A 491 23.07 -30.15 -22.88
N THR A 492 23.28 -29.71 -21.64
CA THR A 492 22.35 -29.91 -20.54
C THR A 492 21.01 -29.22 -20.80
N ILE A 493 21.03 -28.00 -21.35
CA ILE A 493 19.79 -27.25 -21.64
C ILE A 493 19.05 -27.87 -22.84
N PHE A 494 19.76 -28.16 -23.95
CA PHE A 494 19.16 -28.52 -25.23
C PHE A 494 19.14 -30.04 -25.50
N VAL A 495 19.23 -30.88 -24.48
CA VAL A 495 19.32 -32.36 -24.62
C VAL A 495 18.26 -32.95 -25.57
N ASP A 496 17.02 -32.44 -25.52
CA ASP A 496 15.91 -32.91 -26.34
C ASP A 496 15.86 -32.30 -27.76
N ILE A 497 16.59 -31.20 -28.00
CA ILE A 497 16.53 -30.42 -29.24
C ILE A 497 17.72 -30.74 -30.16
N ILE A 498 18.91 -30.96 -29.59
CA ILE A 498 20.17 -31.24 -30.30
C ILE A 498 20.07 -32.38 -31.34
N PRO A 499 19.28 -33.45 -31.16
CA PRO A 499 19.17 -34.52 -32.16
C PRO A 499 18.59 -34.09 -33.52
N ASN A 500 17.99 -32.90 -33.63
CA ASN A 500 17.34 -32.44 -34.86
C ASN A 500 18.34 -31.89 -35.90
N GLN A 501 18.23 -32.34 -37.16
CA GLN A 501 19.18 -31.99 -38.24
C GLN A 501 19.10 -30.53 -38.73
N SER A 502 18.07 -29.77 -38.35
CA SER A 502 17.83 -28.39 -38.81
C SER A 502 18.28 -27.32 -37.81
N ASN A 503 19.14 -27.66 -36.86
CA ASN A 503 19.55 -26.76 -35.79
C ASN A 503 20.64 -25.76 -36.22
N PRO A 504 20.74 -24.59 -35.55
CA PRO A 504 21.86 -23.67 -35.68
C PRO A 504 23.21 -24.38 -35.54
N PRO A 505 24.30 -23.91 -36.18
CA PRO A 505 25.60 -24.57 -36.16
C PRO A 505 26.12 -24.93 -34.75
N ILE A 506 25.91 -24.05 -33.77
CA ILE A 506 26.33 -24.27 -32.38
C ILE A 506 25.58 -25.41 -31.67
N LEU A 507 24.39 -25.78 -32.15
CA LEU A 507 23.52 -26.83 -31.59
C LEU A 507 23.56 -28.14 -32.39
N GLN A 508 24.56 -28.32 -33.25
CA GLN A 508 24.72 -29.56 -34.02
C GLN A 508 25.19 -30.72 -33.13
N ALA A 509 24.52 -31.88 -33.23
CA ALA A 509 24.83 -33.06 -32.43
C ALA A 509 26.31 -33.50 -32.50
N SER A 510 26.95 -33.37 -33.67
CA SER A 510 28.37 -33.69 -33.84
C SER A 510 29.30 -32.80 -33.01
N LEU A 511 28.97 -31.51 -32.87
CA LEU A 511 29.77 -30.56 -32.09
C LEU A 511 29.64 -30.83 -30.58
N HIS A 512 28.43 -31.15 -30.11
CA HIS A 512 28.17 -31.49 -28.72
C HIS A 512 28.81 -32.82 -28.30
N LEU A 513 28.75 -33.85 -29.16
CA LEU A 513 29.44 -35.12 -28.91
C LEU A 513 30.95 -34.90 -28.75
N TRP A 514 31.53 -34.06 -29.61
CA TRP A 514 32.95 -33.73 -29.55
C TRP A 514 33.30 -32.95 -28.27
N ALA A 515 32.51 -31.94 -27.89
CA ALA A 515 32.72 -31.20 -26.64
C ALA A 515 32.60 -32.09 -25.40
N GLN A 516 31.64 -33.02 -25.38
CA GLN A 516 31.47 -33.99 -24.29
C GLN A 516 32.71 -34.89 -24.15
N GLN A 517 33.20 -35.44 -25.25
CA GLN A 517 34.42 -36.25 -25.26
C GLN A 517 35.64 -35.47 -24.75
N LEU A 518 35.76 -34.19 -25.13
CA LEU A 518 36.89 -33.36 -24.70
C LEU A 518 36.81 -32.86 -23.26
N SER A 519 35.61 -32.79 -22.69
CA SER A 519 35.41 -32.25 -21.33
C SER A 519 36.14 -33.05 -20.24
N GLU A 520 36.32 -34.36 -20.43
CA GLU A 520 37.10 -35.22 -19.52
C GLU A 520 38.58 -34.80 -19.43
N TYR A 521 39.06 -34.03 -20.42
CA TYR A 521 40.45 -33.61 -20.53
C TYR A 521 40.63 -32.11 -20.24
N THR A 522 39.63 -31.45 -19.64
CA THR A 522 39.65 -29.99 -19.42
C THR A 522 40.91 -29.48 -18.71
N PRO A 523 41.38 -30.06 -17.59
CA PRO A 523 42.60 -29.58 -16.90
C PRO A 523 43.82 -29.62 -17.82
N THR A 524 43.96 -30.73 -18.53
CA THR A 524 45.02 -30.93 -19.49
C THR A 524 44.93 -29.94 -20.66
N ILE A 525 43.76 -29.80 -21.28
CA ILE A 525 43.54 -28.88 -22.41
C ILE A 525 43.86 -27.43 -21.99
N THR A 526 43.50 -27.04 -20.77
CA THR A 526 43.82 -25.72 -20.21
C THR A 526 45.33 -25.53 -20.09
N ARG A 527 46.05 -26.53 -19.58
CA ARG A 527 47.51 -26.46 -19.46
C ARG A 527 48.21 -26.49 -20.81
N LEU A 528 47.68 -27.26 -21.76
CA LEU A 528 48.15 -27.29 -23.14
C LEU A 528 47.93 -25.94 -23.82
N GLU A 529 46.81 -25.25 -23.57
CA GLU A 529 46.58 -23.87 -24.03
C GLU A 529 47.61 -22.89 -23.44
N GLU A 530 47.93 -23.02 -22.15
CA GLU A 530 48.97 -22.20 -21.50
C GLU A 530 50.38 -22.50 -21.99
N LEU A 531 50.69 -23.76 -22.26
CA LEU A 531 51.98 -24.21 -22.80
C LEU A 531 52.13 -23.87 -24.28
N ALA A 532 51.05 -23.93 -25.07
CA ALA A 532 51.02 -23.56 -26.49
C ALA A 532 51.33 -22.08 -26.72
N ARG A 533 51.04 -21.21 -25.74
CA ARG A 533 51.43 -19.79 -25.79
C ARG A 533 52.94 -19.55 -25.82
N LYS A 534 53.76 -20.56 -25.48
CA LYS A 534 55.24 -20.49 -25.61
C LYS A 534 55.72 -20.67 -27.06
N GLY A 535 54.92 -21.30 -27.92
CA GLY A 535 55.03 -21.24 -29.39
C GLY A 535 55.99 -22.24 -30.07
N ASP A 536 56.76 -23.02 -29.32
CA ASP A 536 57.82 -23.90 -29.82
C ASP A 536 57.63 -25.39 -29.51
N ASN A 537 56.53 -25.78 -28.85
CA ASN A 537 56.25 -27.14 -28.36
C ASN A 537 54.94 -27.74 -28.92
N ALA A 538 54.51 -27.29 -30.10
CA ALA A 538 53.22 -27.67 -30.68
C ALA A 538 53.13 -29.17 -31.05
N SER A 539 54.25 -29.81 -31.39
CA SER A 539 54.31 -31.24 -31.72
C SER A 539 54.08 -32.09 -30.47
N GLU A 540 54.74 -31.73 -29.38
CA GLU A 540 54.69 -32.37 -28.07
C GLU A 540 53.30 -32.22 -27.45
N ILE A 541 52.67 -31.05 -27.62
CA ILE A 541 51.27 -30.80 -27.22
C ILE A 541 50.32 -31.70 -28.02
N ALA A 542 50.49 -31.78 -29.34
CA ALA A 542 49.63 -32.61 -30.19
C ALA A 542 49.76 -34.11 -29.86
N GLU A 543 50.99 -34.59 -29.65
CA GLU A 543 51.27 -35.96 -29.21
C GLU A 543 50.66 -36.26 -27.85
N CYS A 544 50.74 -35.31 -26.89
CA CYS A 544 50.15 -35.45 -25.57
C CYS A 544 48.61 -35.50 -25.64
N VAL A 545 47.95 -34.63 -26.41
CA VAL A 545 46.49 -34.67 -26.64
C VAL A 545 46.06 -35.97 -27.30
N HIS A 546 46.83 -36.43 -28.28
CA HIS A 546 46.54 -37.68 -28.98
C HIS A 546 46.65 -38.89 -28.05
N ALA A 547 47.66 -38.90 -27.16
CA ALA A 547 47.81 -39.93 -26.14
C ALA A 547 46.62 -39.93 -25.16
N PHE A 548 46.15 -38.74 -24.73
CA PHE A 548 44.99 -38.63 -23.83
C PHE A 548 43.71 -39.22 -24.39
N ALA A 549 43.45 -39.05 -25.69
CA ALA A 549 42.27 -39.61 -26.35
C ALA A 549 42.20 -41.15 -26.29
N SER A 550 43.30 -41.82 -25.94
CA SER A 550 43.41 -43.29 -25.82
C SER A 550 43.68 -43.79 -24.40
N THR A 551 43.65 -42.91 -23.40
CA THR A 551 43.96 -43.19 -21.99
C THR A 551 42.73 -43.69 -21.23
N SER A 552 42.92 -44.58 -20.26
CA SER A 552 41.89 -45.09 -19.34
C SER A 552 41.62 -44.12 -18.18
N PRO A 553 40.49 -44.26 -17.45
CA PRO A 553 40.19 -43.42 -16.29
C PRO A 553 41.28 -43.45 -15.19
N LYS A 554 41.90 -44.61 -14.93
CA LYS A 554 42.98 -44.76 -13.94
C LYS A 554 44.25 -44.05 -14.40
N GLY A 555 44.59 -44.16 -15.69
CA GLY A 555 45.70 -43.43 -16.31
C GLY A 555 45.50 -41.91 -16.29
N LEU A 556 44.27 -41.46 -16.48
CA LEU A 556 43.91 -40.05 -16.41
C LEU A 556 44.01 -39.50 -14.98
N GLU A 557 43.56 -40.24 -13.96
CA GLU A 557 43.74 -39.84 -12.55
C GLU A 557 45.23 -39.70 -12.20
N ALA A 558 46.06 -40.63 -12.67
CA ALA A 558 47.51 -40.55 -12.51
C ALA A 558 48.09 -39.31 -13.18
N CYS A 559 47.72 -39.03 -14.43
CA CYS A 559 48.11 -37.82 -15.15
C CYS A 559 47.69 -36.55 -14.40
N TYR A 560 46.47 -36.49 -13.87
CA TYR A 560 45.96 -35.36 -13.10
C TYR A 560 46.76 -35.12 -11.81
N ARG A 561 47.11 -36.18 -11.06
CA ARG A 561 47.93 -36.05 -9.85
C ARG A 561 49.31 -35.48 -10.17
N ILE A 562 49.99 -36.03 -11.18
CA ILE A 562 51.30 -35.55 -11.65
C ILE A 562 51.23 -34.08 -12.09
N ASP A 563 50.19 -33.74 -12.84
CA ASP A 563 49.90 -32.38 -13.28
C ASP A 563 49.76 -31.44 -12.07
N SER A 564 48.91 -31.80 -11.11
CA SER A 564 48.63 -31.01 -9.91
C SER A 564 49.86 -30.80 -9.02
N THR A 565 50.74 -31.80 -8.95
CA THR A 565 51.98 -31.73 -8.16
C THR A 565 52.99 -30.77 -8.80
N THR A 566 53.09 -30.74 -10.13
CA THR A 566 54.02 -29.85 -10.84
C THR A 566 53.57 -28.38 -10.93
N VAL A 567 52.27 -28.10 -10.87
CA VAL A 567 51.71 -26.73 -10.92
C VAL A 567 52.25 -25.85 -9.78
N ARG A 568 52.65 -26.42 -8.64
CA ARG A 568 53.13 -25.66 -7.48
C ARG A 568 54.50 -24.97 -7.68
N GLN A 569 55.21 -25.24 -8.78
CA GLN A 569 56.51 -24.64 -9.16
C GLN A 569 57.62 -24.64 -8.09
N ASP A 570 57.49 -25.43 -7.02
CA ASP A 570 58.58 -25.65 -6.08
C ASP A 570 59.51 -26.73 -6.65
N LYS A 571 60.83 -26.48 -6.62
CA LYS A 571 61.83 -27.50 -6.96
C LYS A 571 61.67 -28.78 -6.12
N LYS A 572 61.11 -28.67 -4.90
CA LYS A 572 60.77 -29.82 -4.06
C LYS A 572 59.56 -30.60 -4.59
N ALA A 573 58.61 -29.92 -5.24
CA ALA A 573 57.45 -30.55 -5.87
C ALA A 573 57.79 -31.30 -7.16
N VAL A 574 58.86 -30.91 -7.87
CA VAL A 574 59.37 -31.67 -9.04
C VAL A 574 59.83 -33.06 -8.63
N ALA A 575 60.60 -33.18 -7.54
CA ALA A 575 61.04 -34.49 -7.04
C ALA A 575 59.86 -35.37 -6.60
N LEU A 576 58.79 -34.77 -6.04
CA LEU A 576 57.56 -35.48 -5.72
C LEU A 576 56.82 -35.95 -6.98
N ALA A 577 56.65 -35.09 -7.98
CA ALA A 577 56.01 -35.44 -9.25
C ALA A 577 56.79 -36.53 -10.00
N GLU A 578 58.12 -36.49 -9.99
CA GLU A 578 58.97 -37.54 -10.57
C GLU A 578 58.81 -38.88 -9.84
N VAL A 579 58.66 -38.87 -8.51
CA VAL A 579 58.35 -40.08 -7.71
C VAL A 579 56.96 -40.60 -8.02
N GLU A 580 55.96 -39.72 -8.19
CA GLU A 580 54.60 -40.11 -8.58
C GLU A 580 54.55 -40.69 -10.00
N VAL A 581 55.19 -40.03 -10.97
CA VAL A 581 55.35 -40.53 -12.35
C VAL A 581 55.99 -41.92 -12.32
N ALA A 582 57.07 -42.09 -11.57
CA ALA A 582 57.74 -43.39 -11.45
C ALA A 582 56.83 -44.45 -10.84
N GLY A 583 56.12 -44.12 -9.76
CA GLY A 583 55.16 -45.02 -9.12
C GLY A 583 54.07 -45.50 -10.08
N TRP A 584 53.52 -44.59 -10.90
CA TRP A 584 52.48 -44.95 -11.88
C TRP A 584 53.00 -45.67 -13.12
N VAL A 585 54.19 -45.33 -13.60
CA VAL A 585 54.82 -46.01 -14.76
C VAL A 585 55.29 -47.42 -14.39
N GLN A 586 55.75 -47.60 -13.15
CA GLN A 586 56.19 -48.90 -12.60
C GLN A 586 55.02 -49.78 -12.15
N ASP A 587 53.82 -49.22 -11.96
CA ASP A 587 52.61 -49.99 -11.63
C ASP A 587 52.32 -51.02 -12.75
N GLU A 588 52.37 -52.31 -12.40
CA GLU A 588 52.09 -53.42 -13.33
C GLU A 588 50.62 -53.42 -13.79
N ASP A 589 49.73 -52.82 -13.01
CA ASP A 589 48.28 -52.75 -13.29
C ASP A 589 47.89 -51.57 -14.18
N MET A 590 48.85 -50.79 -14.70
CA MET A 590 48.60 -49.62 -15.55
C MET A 590 48.71 -49.98 -17.05
N MET A 591 47.76 -49.54 -17.89
CA MET A 591 47.75 -49.90 -19.32
C MET A 591 48.91 -49.28 -20.10
N VAL A 592 49.28 -49.88 -21.23
CA VAL A 592 50.36 -49.34 -22.09
C VAL A 592 50.01 -47.95 -22.62
N THR A 593 48.75 -47.70 -22.98
CA THR A 593 48.27 -46.37 -23.41
C THR A 593 48.33 -45.36 -22.27
N ASP A 594 48.05 -45.77 -21.04
CA ASP A 594 48.16 -44.92 -19.84
C ASP A 594 49.60 -44.54 -19.55
N LYS A 595 50.52 -45.52 -19.59
CA LYS A 595 51.96 -45.26 -19.44
C LYS A 595 52.48 -44.33 -20.53
N ALA A 596 51.99 -44.47 -21.77
CA ALA A 596 52.34 -43.57 -22.88
C ALA A 596 51.83 -42.14 -22.64
N ALA A 597 50.60 -41.98 -22.14
CA ALA A 597 50.04 -40.67 -21.80
C ALA A 597 50.78 -40.01 -20.61
N ILE A 598 51.06 -40.77 -19.55
CA ILE A 598 51.84 -40.31 -18.39
C ILE A 598 53.25 -39.89 -18.83
N THR A 599 53.90 -40.65 -19.72
CA THR A 599 55.25 -40.35 -20.23
C THR A 599 55.23 -39.12 -21.14
N SER A 600 54.21 -38.99 -22.00
CA SER A 600 54.05 -37.82 -22.88
C SER A 600 53.80 -36.56 -22.06
N LEU A 601 52.96 -36.65 -21.02
CA LEU A 601 52.74 -35.57 -20.05
C LEU A 601 54.03 -35.24 -19.30
N ALA A 602 54.73 -36.21 -18.73
CA ALA A 602 55.99 -35.99 -18.03
C ALA A 602 57.05 -35.29 -18.91
N THR A 603 57.14 -35.68 -20.18
CA THR A 603 58.03 -35.05 -21.16
C THR A 603 57.63 -33.60 -21.43
N LEU A 604 56.34 -33.35 -21.63
CA LEU A 604 55.80 -32.00 -21.81
C LEU A 604 56.06 -31.09 -20.59
N LEU A 605 56.11 -31.69 -19.40
CA LEU A 605 56.35 -31.00 -18.12
C LEU A 605 57.83 -30.95 -17.70
N ASP A 606 58.74 -31.43 -18.55
CA ASP A 606 60.19 -31.52 -18.28
C ASP A 606 60.52 -32.33 -17.01
N LEU A 607 59.75 -33.39 -16.75
CA LEU A 607 59.97 -34.33 -15.63
C LEU A 607 60.79 -35.53 -16.08
N LYS A 608 61.65 -36.03 -15.19
CA LYS A 608 62.35 -37.30 -15.42
C LYS A 608 61.43 -38.48 -15.19
N VAL A 609 61.35 -39.36 -16.17
CA VAL A 609 60.59 -40.62 -16.08
C VAL A 609 61.52 -41.75 -15.66
N TYR A 610 61.30 -42.31 -14.48
CA TYR A 610 62.07 -43.45 -13.96
C TYR A 610 61.30 -44.76 -14.17
N VAL A 611 61.75 -45.58 -15.12
CA VAL A 611 61.05 -46.83 -15.49
C VAL A 611 61.38 -48.00 -14.56
N ASP A 612 62.55 -47.98 -13.88
CA ASP A 612 63.03 -49.11 -13.06
C ASP A 612 63.05 -48.82 -11.55
N GLU A 613 63.95 -47.95 -11.08
CA GLU A 613 64.10 -47.60 -9.64
C GLU A 613 64.21 -46.08 -9.46
N VAL A 614 63.52 -45.55 -8.46
CA VAL A 614 63.58 -44.12 -8.11
C VAL A 614 64.85 -43.85 -7.29
N PRO A 615 65.68 -42.86 -7.65
CA PRO A 615 66.86 -42.52 -6.86
C PRO A 615 66.53 -42.19 -5.40
N LYS A 616 67.31 -42.74 -4.45
CA LYS A 616 67.13 -42.49 -3.01
C LYS A 616 67.14 -41.01 -2.64
N GLU A 617 67.89 -40.20 -3.38
CA GLU A 617 67.94 -38.75 -3.20
C GLU A 617 66.60 -38.08 -3.57
N THR A 618 65.95 -38.52 -4.65
CA THR A 618 64.63 -38.01 -5.08
C THR A 618 63.54 -38.41 -4.07
N LEU A 619 63.58 -39.64 -3.56
CA LEU A 619 62.69 -40.10 -2.49
C LEU A 619 62.85 -39.29 -1.19
N ALA A 620 64.09 -39.04 -0.76
CA ALA A 620 64.34 -38.23 0.45
C ALA A 620 63.79 -36.79 0.31
N LYS A 621 63.90 -36.19 -0.88
CA LYS A 621 63.32 -34.87 -1.18
C LYS A 621 61.79 -34.88 -1.11
N ALA A 622 61.14 -35.94 -1.60
CA ALA A 622 59.70 -36.09 -1.52
C ALA A 622 59.21 -36.30 -0.07
N THR A 623 59.92 -37.08 0.75
CA THR A 623 59.60 -37.25 2.18
C THR A 623 59.70 -35.92 2.93
N GLN A 624 60.79 -35.18 2.73
CA GLN A 624 60.99 -33.87 3.35
C GLN A 624 59.86 -32.89 3.01
N TYR A 625 59.35 -32.92 1.76
CA TYR A 625 58.23 -32.09 1.35
C TYR A 625 56.95 -32.34 2.17
N TYR A 626 56.62 -33.59 2.49
CA TYR A 626 55.45 -33.92 3.32
C TYR A 626 55.63 -33.52 4.79
N GLU A 627 56.83 -33.67 5.36
CA GLU A 627 57.11 -33.24 6.74
C GLU A 627 56.97 -31.72 6.88
N GLU A 628 57.48 -30.96 5.90
CA GLU A 628 57.34 -29.50 5.85
C GLU A 628 55.86 -29.08 5.69
N MET A 629 55.08 -29.78 4.86
CA MET A 629 53.65 -29.54 4.68
C MET A 629 52.85 -29.74 5.98
N ALA A 630 53.15 -30.81 6.73
CA ALA A 630 52.48 -31.11 7.98
C ALA A 630 52.78 -30.06 9.06
N ALA A 631 54.05 -29.62 9.16
CA ALA A 631 54.44 -28.55 10.07
C ALA A 631 53.73 -27.23 9.73
N TRP A 632 53.67 -26.89 8.43
CA TRP A 632 52.97 -25.70 7.96
C TRP A 632 51.47 -25.73 8.27
N MET A 633 50.78 -26.87 8.10
CA MET A 633 49.35 -26.99 8.42
C MET A 633 49.06 -26.72 9.91
N LEU A 634 49.93 -27.18 10.81
CA LEU A 634 49.77 -26.95 12.25
C LEU A 634 50.00 -25.48 12.62
N GLU A 635 50.99 -24.84 12.01
CA GLU A 635 51.25 -23.41 12.19
C GLU A 635 50.09 -22.56 11.64
N GLU A 636 49.57 -22.93 10.47
CA GLU A 636 48.46 -22.23 9.83
C GLU A 636 47.16 -22.36 10.63
N ALA A 637 46.88 -23.54 11.21
CA ALA A 637 45.74 -23.74 12.10
C ALA A 637 45.81 -22.79 13.32
N ALA A 638 46.98 -22.69 13.97
CA ALA A 638 47.18 -21.77 15.09
C ALA A 638 47.04 -20.30 14.68
N ARG A 639 47.52 -19.94 13.47
CA ARG A 639 47.38 -18.59 12.92
C ARG A 639 45.91 -18.24 12.65
N LEU A 640 45.16 -19.16 12.05
CA LEU A 640 43.74 -18.99 11.73
C LEU A 640 42.91 -18.85 13.01
N GLU A 641 43.19 -19.63 14.05
CA GLU A 641 42.56 -19.47 15.36
C GLU A 641 42.85 -18.07 15.96
N GLY A 642 44.10 -17.60 15.83
CA GLY A 642 44.48 -16.24 16.22
C GLY A 642 43.73 -15.15 15.44
N ILE A 643 43.53 -15.33 14.13
CA ILE A 643 42.73 -14.42 13.30
C ILE A 643 41.28 -14.44 13.71
N GLN A 644 40.69 -15.62 13.94
CA GLN A 644 39.31 -15.74 14.39
C GLN A 644 39.09 -14.92 15.67
N ARG A 645 39.98 -15.06 16.66
CA ARG A 645 39.94 -14.25 17.89
C ARG A 645 40.12 -12.76 17.61
N GLY A 646 41.04 -12.39 16.71
CA GLY A 646 41.28 -10.99 16.33
C GLY A 646 40.10 -10.35 15.60
N MET A 647 39.46 -11.08 14.70
CA MET A 647 38.26 -10.63 13.97
C MET A 647 37.09 -10.47 14.93
N LYS A 648 36.88 -11.44 15.82
CA LYS A 648 35.86 -11.33 16.88
C LYS A 648 36.07 -10.12 17.79
N ALA A 649 37.32 -9.80 18.13
CA ALA A 649 37.62 -8.63 18.96
C ALA A 649 37.27 -7.29 18.27
N VAL A 650 37.20 -7.25 16.94
CA VAL A 650 36.85 -6.06 16.16
C VAL A 650 35.36 -6.02 15.83
N ASP A 651 34.82 -7.13 15.33
CA ASP A 651 33.43 -7.27 14.91
C ASP A 651 32.93 -8.71 15.16
N PRO A 652 32.42 -9.00 16.36
CA PRO A 652 32.00 -10.35 16.73
C PRO A 652 30.80 -10.83 15.91
N VAL A 653 29.90 -9.92 15.55
CA VAL A 653 28.68 -10.22 14.78
C VAL A 653 29.00 -10.57 13.33
N GLY A 654 29.75 -9.69 12.66
CA GLY A 654 30.18 -9.95 11.28
C GLY A 654 31.04 -11.20 11.19
N THR A 655 31.85 -11.48 12.22
CA THR A 655 32.68 -12.68 12.27
C THR A 655 31.85 -13.96 12.41
N ALA A 656 30.85 -13.99 13.29
CA ALA A 656 29.98 -15.16 13.46
C ALA A 656 29.21 -15.49 12.16
N VAL A 657 28.63 -14.48 11.51
CA VAL A 657 27.94 -14.65 10.21
C VAL A 657 28.91 -15.12 9.13
N PHE A 658 30.12 -14.55 9.10
CA PHE A 658 31.15 -14.97 8.15
C PHE A 658 31.55 -16.43 8.36
N LEU A 659 31.79 -16.85 9.60
CA LEU A 659 32.15 -18.23 9.95
C LEU A 659 31.03 -19.22 9.59
N GLU A 660 29.77 -18.87 9.89
CA GLU A 660 28.60 -19.67 9.50
C GLU A 660 28.50 -19.81 7.97
N SER A 661 28.75 -18.73 7.23
CA SER A 661 28.70 -18.74 5.76
C SER A 661 29.74 -19.67 5.11
N ILE A 662 30.84 -19.95 5.82
CA ILE A 662 31.88 -20.89 5.38
C ILE A 662 31.80 -22.25 6.10
N GLY A 663 30.71 -22.50 6.84
CA GLY A 663 30.43 -23.78 7.49
C GLY A 663 31.26 -24.06 8.74
N ILE A 664 31.81 -23.03 9.39
CA ILE A 664 32.55 -23.15 10.66
C ILE A 664 31.60 -22.82 11.81
N GLN A 665 31.39 -23.79 12.72
CA GLN A 665 30.55 -23.61 13.90
C GLN A 665 31.22 -22.66 14.91
N ASP A 666 30.51 -21.61 15.32
CA ASP A 666 31.02 -20.56 16.21
C ASP A 666 30.37 -20.60 17.61
N MET A 667 31.11 -20.17 18.64
CA MET A 667 30.53 -19.94 19.98
C MET A 667 29.72 -18.64 19.98
N SER A 668 28.56 -18.64 20.63
CA SER A 668 27.70 -17.46 20.70
C SER A 668 28.29 -16.36 21.60
N PRO A 669 28.00 -15.07 21.35
CA PRO A 669 28.48 -13.98 22.20
C PRO A 669 28.08 -14.13 23.67
N LEU A 670 26.92 -14.73 23.94
CA LEU A 670 26.45 -15.01 25.29
C LEU A 670 27.30 -16.08 25.98
N GLU A 671 27.65 -17.17 25.30
CA GLU A 671 28.52 -18.21 25.86
C GLU A 671 29.90 -17.65 26.21
N GLU A 672 30.44 -16.77 25.37
CA GLU A 672 31.71 -16.06 25.66
C GLU A 672 31.58 -15.16 26.90
N GLU A 673 30.48 -14.42 27.06
CA GLU A 673 30.25 -13.61 28.26
C GLU A 673 30.12 -14.48 29.52
N LEU A 674 29.42 -15.62 29.43
CA LEU A 674 29.25 -16.57 30.54
C LEU A 674 30.58 -17.19 30.99
N GLU A 675 31.49 -17.52 30.06
CA GLU A 675 32.84 -18.02 30.40
C GLU A 675 33.70 -16.98 31.15
N LEU A 676 33.42 -15.69 30.94
CA LEU A 676 34.13 -14.58 31.58
C LEU A 676 33.51 -14.13 32.91
N LEU A 677 32.36 -14.67 33.31
CA LEU A 677 31.70 -14.28 34.54
C LEU A 677 32.53 -14.64 35.79
N PRO A 678 32.57 -13.76 36.80
CA PRO A 678 33.12 -14.09 38.11
C PRO A 678 32.46 -15.35 38.71
N PRO A 679 33.23 -16.26 39.36
CA PRO A 679 32.69 -17.52 39.89
C PRO A 679 31.53 -17.37 40.89
N ASP A 680 31.45 -16.24 41.59
CA ASP A 680 30.40 -15.90 42.54
C ASP A 680 29.08 -15.48 41.85
N ILE A 681 29.15 -14.98 40.61
CA ILE A 681 27.99 -14.61 39.79
C ILE A 681 27.54 -15.79 38.92
N LEU A 682 28.48 -16.62 38.45
CA LEU A 682 28.18 -17.75 37.57
C LEU A 682 27.11 -18.69 38.15
N ASN A 683 27.10 -18.91 39.46
CA ASN A 683 26.10 -19.75 40.13
C ASN A 683 24.71 -19.09 40.24
N ALA A 684 24.61 -17.79 39.97
CA ALA A 684 23.36 -17.02 40.01
C ALA A 684 22.79 -16.74 38.61
N VAL A 685 23.48 -17.14 37.54
CA VAL A 685 23.09 -16.90 36.15
C VAL A 685 22.84 -18.24 35.45
N GLU A 686 21.66 -18.40 34.88
CA GLU A 686 21.27 -19.58 34.10
C GLU A 686 20.96 -19.18 32.66
N MET A 687 21.46 -19.93 31.68
CA MET A 687 21.17 -19.71 30.26
C MET A 687 19.84 -20.39 29.90
N GLN A 688 18.84 -19.59 29.54
CA GLN A 688 17.49 -20.07 29.18
C GLN A 688 17.33 -20.28 27.66
N GLY A 689 18.14 -19.58 26.86
CA GLY A 689 18.11 -19.65 25.40
C GLY A 689 19.36 -19.03 24.76
N ARG A 690 19.38 -18.91 23.41
CA ARG A 690 20.56 -18.43 22.65
C ARG A 690 21.02 -17.04 23.07
N ASN A 691 20.09 -16.19 23.52
CA ASN A 691 20.29 -14.79 23.88
C ASN A 691 19.52 -14.44 25.17
N GLU A 692 19.21 -15.45 25.97
CA GLU A 692 18.31 -15.33 27.12
C GLU A 692 19.00 -15.86 28.37
N VAL A 693 19.05 -15.03 29.40
CA VAL A 693 19.63 -15.39 30.71
C VAL A 693 18.68 -15.05 31.84
N GLU A 694 18.61 -15.92 32.83
CA GLU A 694 17.92 -15.65 34.08
C GLU A 694 18.93 -15.42 35.21
N ILE A 695 18.78 -14.30 35.92
CA ILE A 695 19.63 -13.93 37.05
C ILE A 695 18.83 -14.05 38.35
N SER A 696 19.35 -14.84 39.29
CA SER A 696 18.73 -15.12 40.59
C SER A 696 19.27 -14.23 41.71
N PHE A 697 18.38 -13.58 42.46
CA PHE A 697 18.73 -12.73 43.61
C PHE A 697 18.08 -13.24 44.90
N PRO A 698 18.87 -13.71 45.89
CA PRO A 698 18.33 -14.23 47.13
C PRO A 698 17.70 -13.12 48.00
N LEU A 699 16.45 -13.34 48.41
CA LEU A 699 15.68 -12.49 49.33
C LEU A 699 15.77 -12.96 50.79
N THR A 700 16.64 -13.93 51.09
CA THR A 700 16.85 -14.51 52.42
C THR A 700 17.41 -13.51 53.43
N ALA A 701 18.10 -12.46 52.95
CA ALA A 701 18.60 -11.36 53.78
C ALA A 701 17.48 -10.48 54.38
N PHE A 702 16.28 -10.49 53.79
CA PHE A 702 15.14 -9.77 54.33
C PHE A 702 14.44 -10.57 55.41
N THR A 703 13.99 -9.89 56.47
CA THR A 703 13.11 -10.52 57.45
C THR A 703 11.75 -10.87 56.82
N GLY A 704 11.03 -11.84 57.38
CA GLY A 704 9.68 -12.18 56.91
C GLY A 704 8.72 -10.98 56.93
N LEU A 705 8.90 -10.05 57.89
CA LEU A 705 8.15 -8.80 57.94
C LEU A 705 8.48 -7.84 56.78
N GLN A 706 9.75 -7.76 56.37
CA GLN A 706 10.15 -6.95 55.19
C GLN A 706 9.64 -7.57 53.90
N ARG A 707 9.77 -8.90 53.72
CA ARG A 707 9.20 -9.61 52.56
C ARG A 707 7.69 -9.42 52.45
N SER A 708 6.98 -9.56 53.56
CA SER A 708 5.54 -9.28 53.65
C SER A 708 5.21 -7.83 53.28
N ALA A 709 5.93 -6.85 53.85
CA ALA A 709 5.72 -5.42 53.55
C ALA A 709 6.08 -5.01 52.10
N MET A 710 6.93 -5.77 51.42
CA MET A 710 7.24 -5.60 50.00
C MET A 710 6.32 -6.43 49.08
N GLY A 711 5.39 -7.19 49.65
CA GLY A 711 4.44 -8.03 48.92
C GLY A 711 5.04 -9.31 48.34
N SER A 712 6.28 -9.68 48.69
CA SER A 712 6.94 -10.91 48.17
C SER A 712 6.54 -12.18 48.93
N GLY A 713 5.81 -12.05 50.05
CA GLY A 713 5.27 -13.20 50.79
C GLY A 713 6.34 -14.20 51.23
N THR A 714 6.20 -15.46 50.80
CA THR A 714 7.12 -16.57 51.10
C THR A 714 8.23 -16.74 50.07
N ALA A 715 8.28 -15.90 49.04
CA ALA A 715 9.33 -15.96 48.02
C ALA A 715 10.72 -15.82 48.61
N ASN A 716 11.65 -16.68 48.18
CA ASN A 716 13.04 -16.67 48.63
C ASN A 716 13.98 -16.08 47.60
N THR A 717 13.56 -15.98 46.34
CA THR A 717 14.39 -15.48 45.24
C THR A 717 13.59 -14.55 44.36
N LEU A 718 14.22 -13.45 43.95
CA LEU A 718 13.78 -12.61 42.85
C LEU A 718 14.54 -13.06 41.60
N LEU A 719 13.81 -13.42 40.54
CA LEU A 719 14.35 -13.81 39.25
C LEU A 719 14.25 -12.63 38.30
N VAL A 720 15.31 -12.37 37.53
CA VAL A 720 15.35 -11.35 36.47
C VAL A 720 15.74 -12.04 35.18
N HIS A 721 14.77 -12.20 34.30
CA HIS A 721 14.98 -12.76 32.98
C HIS A 721 15.34 -11.62 32.02
N LEU A 722 16.50 -11.71 31.38
CA LEU A 722 17.03 -10.76 30.41
C LEU A 722 17.05 -11.36 29.01
N PHE A 723 16.65 -10.55 28.04
CA PHE A 723 16.69 -10.83 26.61
C PHE A 723 17.73 -9.89 26.01
N LEU A 724 18.87 -10.46 25.63
CA LEU A 724 20.07 -9.75 25.24
C LEU A 724 20.20 -9.77 23.71
N ASP A 725 20.02 -8.62 23.07
CA ASP A 725 20.31 -8.49 21.65
C ASP A 725 21.76 -8.03 21.45
N TYR A 726 22.66 -8.99 21.24
CA TYR A 726 24.06 -8.69 20.91
C TYR A 726 24.25 -8.20 19.47
N TYR A 727 23.25 -8.39 18.61
CA TYR A 727 23.35 -8.09 17.18
C TYR A 727 22.87 -6.66 16.89
N ASP A 728 21.77 -6.24 17.51
CA ASP A 728 21.23 -4.90 17.35
C ASP A 728 21.43 -4.04 18.61
N LYS A 729 22.53 -3.28 18.60
CA LYS A 729 22.84 -2.28 19.65
C LYS A 729 21.80 -1.16 19.78
N SER A 730 20.83 -1.06 18.85
CA SER A 730 19.76 -0.07 18.95
C SER A 730 18.68 -0.48 19.95
N PHE A 731 18.57 -1.77 20.30
CA PHE A 731 17.65 -2.26 21.30
C PHE A 731 18.36 -2.43 22.65
N PRO A 732 17.89 -1.74 23.72
CA PRO A 732 18.38 -2.04 25.05
C PRO A 732 17.85 -3.42 25.50
N PRO A 733 18.52 -4.07 26.47
CA PRO A 733 18.07 -5.35 27.01
C PRO A 733 16.62 -5.30 27.45
N ALA A 734 15.82 -6.22 26.91
CA ALA A 734 14.46 -6.39 27.40
C ALA A 734 14.50 -7.28 28.65
N PHE A 735 13.56 -7.08 29.57
CA PHE A 735 13.59 -7.81 30.84
C PHE A 735 12.20 -8.08 31.41
N CYS A 736 12.08 -9.09 32.26
CA CYS A 736 10.96 -9.27 33.16
C CYS A 736 11.45 -9.77 34.54
N THR A 737 10.72 -9.39 35.60
CA THR A 737 11.04 -9.82 36.97
C THR A 737 9.96 -10.71 37.54
N HIS A 738 10.35 -11.80 38.18
CA HIS A 738 9.46 -12.79 38.76
C HIS A 738 9.90 -13.14 40.19
N LEU A 739 8.99 -13.64 41.01
CA LEU A 739 9.37 -14.34 42.24
C LEU A 739 9.39 -15.84 41.98
N ASP A 740 10.24 -16.57 42.68
CA ASP A 740 10.30 -18.05 42.64
C ASP A 740 8.95 -18.72 42.96
N THR A 741 8.04 -18.03 43.64
CA THR A 741 6.68 -18.50 43.94
C THR A 741 5.65 -18.21 42.85
N ASP A 742 5.98 -17.44 41.82
CA ASP A 742 5.01 -16.95 40.84
C ASP A 742 4.77 -17.92 39.66
N GLY A 743 5.54 -19.01 39.53
CA GLY A 743 5.41 -19.98 38.44
C GLY A 743 4.53 -21.21 38.80
N PRO A 744 3.58 -21.64 37.95
CA PRO A 744 3.13 -23.02 37.92
C PRO A 744 4.25 -23.91 37.35
N ASP A 745 4.47 -25.09 37.94
CA ASP A 745 5.52 -26.05 37.55
C ASP A 745 5.44 -26.59 36.10
N ASP A 746 4.50 -26.11 35.28
CA ASP A 746 4.16 -26.74 34.00
C ASP A 746 3.59 -25.70 33.01
N TYR A 747 4.25 -25.60 31.84
CA TYR A 747 3.85 -25.02 30.54
C TYR A 747 4.30 -23.59 30.14
N ASP A 748 5.19 -23.64 29.14
CA ASP A 748 5.54 -22.70 28.05
C ASP A 748 6.19 -21.34 28.41
N ASN A 749 7.43 -21.19 27.92
CA ASN A 749 8.38 -20.07 28.00
C ASN A 749 7.89 -18.75 27.37
N ASP A 750 6.59 -18.50 27.27
CA ASP A 750 6.04 -17.28 26.64
C ASP A 750 6.10 -16.08 27.61
N HIS A 751 7.32 -15.63 27.91
CA HIS A 751 7.56 -14.36 28.57
C HIS A 751 7.29 -13.20 27.59
N SER A 752 6.63 -12.14 28.07
CA SER A 752 6.53 -10.87 27.34
C SER A 752 7.44 -9.84 28.02
N PRO A 753 8.71 -9.70 27.62
CA PRO A 753 9.62 -8.80 28.32
C PRO A 753 9.32 -7.33 28.05
N TRP A 754 9.70 -6.48 28.98
CA TRP A 754 9.62 -5.03 28.83
C TRP A 754 10.86 -4.49 28.15
N VAL A 755 10.67 -3.69 27.09
CA VAL A 755 11.78 -3.07 26.34
C VAL A 755 11.94 -1.61 26.78
N PRO A 756 13.07 -1.23 27.42
CA PRO A 756 13.28 0.12 27.96
C PRO A 756 13.77 1.13 26.89
N LEU A 757 13.00 1.30 25.80
CA LEU A 757 13.29 2.28 24.75
C LEU A 757 13.29 3.73 25.27
N THR A 758 13.92 4.64 24.50
CA THR A 758 14.08 6.04 24.89
C THR A 758 12.76 6.81 25.02
N ASP A 759 11.73 6.39 24.30
CA ASP A 759 10.38 6.97 24.31
C ASP A 759 9.39 6.20 25.18
N THR A 760 9.73 4.99 25.63
CA THR A 760 8.84 4.22 26.51
C THR A 760 8.81 4.81 27.92
N LYS A 761 7.61 4.89 28.47
CA LYS A 761 7.41 5.25 29.88
C LYS A 761 7.84 4.08 30.76
N GLU A 762 8.12 4.36 32.02
CA GLU A 762 8.33 3.30 33.00
C GLU A 762 7.08 2.40 33.08
N PRO A 763 7.25 1.09 33.30
CA PRO A 763 6.14 0.16 33.35
C PRO A 763 5.19 0.51 34.51
N ASP A 764 3.92 0.73 34.17
CA ASP A 764 2.83 0.94 35.11
C ASP A 764 1.97 -0.33 35.30
N LEU A 765 2.15 -1.32 34.42
CA LEU A 765 1.43 -2.60 34.37
C LEU A 765 2.38 -3.79 34.62
N PRO A 766 1.85 -4.98 34.94
CA PRO A 766 2.64 -6.21 34.97
C PRO A 766 3.34 -6.43 33.63
N ILE A 767 4.65 -6.70 33.65
CA ILE A 767 5.45 -6.87 32.43
C ILE A 767 5.12 -8.20 31.75
N CYS A 768 4.96 -9.29 32.52
CA CYS A 768 4.62 -10.61 31.98
C CYS A 768 3.13 -10.93 32.22
N PRO A 769 2.28 -10.91 31.18
CA PRO A 769 0.83 -11.12 31.33
C PRO A 769 0.45 -12.61 31.31
N TYR A 770 1.34 -13.50 30.86
CA TYR A 770 1.11 -14.94 30.79
C TYR A 770 1.35 -15.56 32.16
N GLY A 771 0.28 -16.10 32.74
CA GLY A 771 0.26 -16.62 34.11
C GLY A 771 -0.49 -15.69 35.06
N ASN A 772 -0.94 -16.23 36.20
CA ASN A 772 -1.65 -15.47 37.24
C ASN A 772 -0.68 -14.55 38.02
N PHE A 773 0.32 -13.98 37.33
CA PHE A 773 1.39 -13.15 37.87
C PHE A 773 0.79 -11.88 38.45
N LYS A 774 0.92 -11.78 39.77
CA LYS A 774 0.42 -10.63 40.50
C LYS A 774 1.59 -9.70 40.77
N THR A 775 1.51 -8.49 40.27
CA THR A 775 2.51 -7.45 40.57
C THR A 775 2.55 -7.15 42.07
N THR A 776 3.75 -7.26 42.66
CA THR A 776 4.02 -6.96 44.07
C THR A 776 4.69 -5.60 44.18
N ALA A 777 4.78 -5.02 45.39
CA ALA A 777 5.51 -3.76 45.57
C ALA A 777 7.00 -3.92 45.21
N LEU A 778 7.59 -5.09 45.50
CA LEU A 778 8.97 -5.45 45.14
C LEU A 778 9.18 -5.45 43.63
N THR A 779 8.42 -6.27 42.89
CA THR A 779 8.60 -6.41 41.44
C THR A 779 8.21 -5.13 40.70
N TRP A 780 7.16 -4.43 41.14
CA TRP A 780 6.79 -3.13 40.57
C TRP A 780 7.90 -2.08 40.71
N GLN A 781 8.49 -1.96 41.90
CA GLN A 781 9.59 -1.02 42.13
C GLN A 781 10.83 -1.42 41.34
N MET A 782 11.18 -2.72 41.34
CA MET A 782 12.36 -3.22 40.63
C MET A 782 12.24 -3.00 39.12
N ASN A 783 11.07 -3.23 38.54
CA ASN A 783 10.81 -2.99 37.12
C ASN A 783 11.10 -1.55 36.71
N ARG A 784 10.75 -0.57 37.53
CA ARG A 784 11.04 0.85 37.25
C ARG A 784 12.52 1.19 37.46
N ILE A 785 13.18 0.55 38.42
CA ILE A 785 14.62 0.70 38.64
C ILE A 785 15.39 0.14 37.44
N LEU A 786 15.02 -1.04 36.95
CA LEU A 786 15.63 -1.68 35.79
C LEU A 786 15.37 -0.91 34.51
N HIS A 787 14.14 -0.46 34.26
CA HIS A 787 13.83 0.40 33.12
C HIS A 787 14.77 1.59 33.01
N ARG A 788 15.02 2.29 34.13
CA ARG A 788 15.94 3.43 34.16
C ARG A 788 17.39 3.03 33.96
N HIS A 789 17.81 1.89 34.50
CA HIS A 789 19.20 1.45 34.41
C HIS A 789 19.55 0.98 33.00
N LEU A 790 18.76 0.05 32.46
CA LEU A 790 18.97 -0.56 31.15
C LEU A 790 18.77 0.41 29.99
N ARG A 791 18.05 1.52 30.22
CA ARG A 791 17.94 2.61 29.24
C ARG A 791 19.28 3.32 28.97
N TYR A 792 20.23 3.30 29.91
CA TYR A 792 21.48 4.08 29.81
C TYR A 792 22.75 3.26 30.02
N ALA A 793 22.65 2.06 30.60
CA ALA A 793 23.80 1.19 30.87
C ALA A 793 23.93 0.12 29.76
N PRO A 794 25.16 -0.19 29.33
CA PRO A 794 25.39 -1.31 28.43
C PRO A 794 24.98 -2.65 29.09
N PRO A 795 24.59 -3.67 28.30
CA PRO A 795 24.36 -5.02 28.78
C PRO A 795 25.67 -5.64 29.24
N ASP A 796 25.90 -5.66 30.55
CA ASP A 796 26.94 -6.47 31.18
C ASP A 796 26.25 -7.21 32.33
N ILE A 797 26.17 -8.54 32.22
CA ILE A 797 25.46 -9.39 33.18
C ILE A 797 26.04 -9.20 34.59
N ALA A 798 27.36 -9.07 34.72
CA ALA A 798 28.01 -8.88 36.02
C ALA A 798 27.68 -7.51 36.62
N ALA A 799 27.68 -6.45 35.82
CA ALA A 799 27.30 -5.11 36.26
C ALA A 799 25.82 -5.02 36.66
N ILE A 800 24.92 -5.66 35.90
CA ILE A 800 23.49 -5.70 36.21
C ILE A 800 23.27 -6.46 37.53
N HIS A 801 23.91 -7.62 37.71
CA HIS A 801 23.83 -8.38 38.96
C HIS A 801 24.31 -7.56 40.16
N ALA A 802 25.47 -6.89 40.05
CA ALA A 802 25.98 -6.02 41.10
C ALA A 802 25.04 -4.83 41.39
N PHE A 803 24.47 -4.22 40.35
CA PHE A 803 23.54 -3.10 40.49
C PHE A 803 22.25 -3.49 41.22
N ILE A 804 21.61 -4.59 40.80
CA ILE A 804 20.38 -5.08 41.41
C ILE A 804 20.62 -5.50 42.86
N SER A 805 21.72 -6.22 43.12
CA SER A 805 22.12 -6.64 44.47
C SER A 805 22.25 -5.44 45.42
N ASN A 806 22.92 -4.37 44.98
CA ASN A 806 23.05 -3.14 45.75
C ASN A 806 21.70 -2.42 45.94
N ARG A 807 20.85 -2.40 44.90
CA ARG A 807 19.53 -1.75 44.96
C ARG A 807 18.56 -2.47 45.88
N LEU A 808 18.60 -3.80 45.95
CA LEU A 808 17.79 -4.58 46.87
C LEU A 808 18.08 -4.20 48.33
N GLN A 809 19.35 -4.03 48.70
CA GLN A 809 19.72 -3.64 50.08
C GLN A 809 19.16 -2.27 50.50
N ASP A 810 19.11 -1.32 49.56
CA ASP A 810 18.63 0.04 49.81
C ASP A 810 17.14 0.24 49.47
N LEU A 811 16.44 -0.81 49.01
CA LEU A 811 15.15 -0.68 48.33
C LEU A 811 14.11 0.04 49.18
N ALA A 812 13.96 -0.36 50.44
CA ALA A 812 13.01 0.20 51.40
C ALA A 812 13.29 1.68 51.75
N HIS A 813 14.52 2.16 51.50
CA HIS A 813 14.92 3.55 51.75
C HIS A 813 14.84 4.42 50.49
N CYS A 814 14.33 3.89 49.38
CA CYS A 814 14.14 4.61 48.14
C CYS A 814 12.67 4.94 47.88
N CYS A 815 12.45 5.97 47.06
CA CYS A 815 11.15 6.27 46.53
C CYS A 815 10.67 5.12 45.65
N ILE A 816 9.50 4.56 45.96
CA ILE A 816 8.91 3.48 45.16
C ILE A 816 8.66 3.91 43.71
N ILE A 817 8.34 5.18 43.48
CA ILE A 817 8.13 5.74 42.15
C ILE A 817 9.47 6.06 41.49
N CYS A 818 10.19 7.10 41.95
CA CYS A 818 11.36 7.67 41.25
C CYS A 818 12.71 7.05 41.61
N GLY A 819 12.77 6.11 42.57
CA GLY A 819 14.02 5.49 43.02
C GLY A 819 14.95 6.38 43.85
N THR A 820 14.65 7.67 44.01
CA THR A 820 15.45 8.60 44.81
C THR A 820 15.46 8.17 46.28
N THR A 821 16.64 8.12 46.90
CA THR A 821 16.76 7.80 48.33
C THR A 821 16.07 8.84 49.21
N HIS A 822 15.43 8.38 50.28
CA HIS A 822 14.83 9.23 51.31
C HIS A 822 15.86 9.77 52.32
N ASN A 823 17.14 9.37 52.20
CA ASN A 823 18.20 9.63 53.18
C ASN A 823 17.84 9.17 54.62
N ALA A 824 16.85 8.30 54.77
CA ALA A 824 16.37 7.77 56.03
C ALA A 824 17.12 6.50 56.45
N ARG A 825 18.45 6.46 56.27
CA ARG A 825 19.28 5.27 56.56
C ARG A 825 19.29 4.89 58.05
N HIS A 826 18.92 5.82 58.92
CA HIS A 826 18.81 5.58 60.37
C HIS A 826 17.40 5.19 60.82
N THR A 827 16.43 5.11 59.91
CA THR A 827 15.05 4.73 60.21
C THR A 827 14.78 3.35 59.63
N THR A 828 14.31 2.41 60.44
CA THR A 828 14.00 1.04 59.99
C THR A 828 12.72 1.02 59.15
N LEU A 829 12.81 1.45 57.89
CA LEU A 829 11.72 1.34 56.93
C LEU A 829 11.58 -0.11 56.49
N ARG A 830 10.35 -0.62 56.56
CA ARG A 830 10.03 -2.00 56.13
C ARG A 830 9.67 -2.08 54.65
N ARG A 831 9.28 -0.95 54.05
CA ARG A 831 8.93 -0.82 52.64
C ARG A 831 9.20 0.60 52.14
N SER A 832 9.31 0.69 50.83
CA SER A 832 9.45 1.93 50.08
C SER A 832 8.15 2.75 50.11
N VAL A 833 8.28 4.07 50.13
CA VAL A 833 7.16 5.03 50.08
C VAL A 833 7.41 6.07 48.99
N PRO A 834 6.39 6.73 48.41
CA PRO A 834 6.62 7.84 47.48
C PRO A 834 7.35 9.00 48.18
N CYS A 835 8.21 9.72 47.47
CA CYS A 835 8.83 10.94 47.97
C CYS A 835 7.84 12.10 47.91
N SER A 836 8.22 13.24 48.48
CA SER A 836 7.40 14.46 48.51
C SER A 836 7.28 15.18 47.16
N ALA A 837 7.94 14.69 46.10
CA ALA A 837 7.82 15.26 44.78
C ALA A 837 6.38 15.09 44.27
N SER A 838 5.76 16.19 43.84
CA SER A 838 4.36 16.21 43.40
C SER A 838 4.06 15.20 42.28
N ALA A 839 5.03 14.97 41.38
CA ALA A 839 4.92 13.95 40.34
C ALA A 839 4.79 12.52 40.91
N CYS A 840 5.61 12.17 41.91
CA CYS A 840 5.56 10.86 42.56
C CYS A 840 4.29 10.67 43.38
N THR A 841 3.86 11.70 44.12
CA THR A 841 2.59 11.67 44.86
C THR A 841 1.40 11.51 43.92
N ARG A 842 1.41 12.19 42.77
CA ARG A 842 0.33 12.08 41.76
C ARG A 842 0.27 10.68 41.15
N ILE A 843 1.41 10.09 40.78
CA ILE A 843 1.46 8.72 40.27
C ILE A 843 1.01 7.75 41.36
N TRP A 844 1.52 7.89 42.59
CA TRP A 844 1.13 7.05 43.73
C TRP A 844 -0.38 7.05 44.02
N ASN A 845 -1.01 8.23 43.93
CA ASN A 845 -2.44 8.39 44.19
C ASN A 845 -3.32 8.15 42.96
N SER A 846 -2.72 7.91 41.79
CA SER A 846 -3.49 7.63 40.58
C SER A 846 -4.18 6.26 40.69
N MET A 847 -5.38 6.15 40.11
CA MET A 847 -6.13 4.89 40.10
C MET A 847 -5.46 3.79 39.26
N THR A 848 -4.38 4.11 38.54
CA THR A 848 -3.67 3.15 37.68
C THR A 848 -2.71 2.25 38.45
N ILE A 849 -2.32 2.59 39.69
CA ILE A 849 -1.48 1.69 40.51
C ILE A 849 -2.35 0.63 41.22
N PRO A 850 -2.08 -0.67 41.01
CA PRO A 850 -2.77 -1.74 41.72
C PRO A 850 -2.75 -1.55 43.23
N LEU A 851 -3.86 -1.90 43.89
CA LEU A 851 -3.97 -1.72 45.35
C LEU A 851 -2.93 -2.57 46.09
N GLU A 852 -2.57 -3.70 45.52
CA GLU A 852 -1.51 -4.62 45.94
C GLU A 852 -0.13 -3.99 46.09
N VAL A 853 0.18 -3.02 45.23
CA VAL A 853 1.44 -2.29 45.27
C VAL A 853 1.40 -1.23 46.37
N ARG A 854 0.23 -0.61 46.59
CA ARG A 854 0.05 0.47 47.58
C ARG A 854 -0.09 -0.05 49.01
N ILE A 855 -0.75 -1.19 49.16
CA ILE A 855 -1.09 -1.81 50.44
C ILE A 855 -0.90 -3.34 50.32
N PRO A 856 0.35 -3.82 50.15
CA PRO A 856 0.64 -5.25 50.07
C PRO A 856 0.14 -6.04 51.29
N GLU A 857 0.00 -5.37 52.44
CA GLU A 857 -0.52 -5.97 53.67
C GLU A 857 -1.96 -6.47 53.52
N LEU A 858 -2.74 -5.91 52.58
CA LEU A 858 -4.07 -6.41 52.26
C LEU A 858 -4.07 -7.83 51.76
N ARG A 859 -2.94 -8.43 51.41
CA ARG A 859 -2.90 -9.85 51.03
C ARG A 859 -2.34 -10.75 52.11
N THR A 860 -1.48 -10.20 52.94
CA THR A 860 -0.76 -10.96 53.96
C THR A 860 -1.46 -10.93 55.32
N ASP A 861 -2.39 -9.98 55.54
CA ASP A 861 -3.19 -9.86 56.76
C ASP A 861 -4.66 -10.22 56.47
N PRO A 862 -5.08 -11.47 56.77
CA PRO A 862 -6.47 -11.91 56.61
C PRO A 862 -7.47 -11.03 57.37
N PHE A 863 -7.09 -10.45 58.51
CA PHE A 863 -7.99 -9.60 59.30
C PHE A 863 -8.22 -8.25 58.62
N ALA A 864 -7.22 -7.70 57.94
CA ALA A 864 -7.38 -6.46 57.17
C ALA A 864 -8.34 -6.66 55.99
N ILE A 865 -8.25 -7.80 55.29
CA ILE A 865 -9.21 -8.17 54.24
C ILE A 865 -10.61 -8.32 54.83
N ASP A 866 -10.75 -9.11 55.90
CA ASP A 866 -12.04 -9.39 56.52
C ASP A 866 -12.72 -8.10 57.02
N MET A 867 -11.95 -7.19 57.62
CA MET A 867 -12.45 -5.88 58.05
C MET A 867 -12.91 -5.02 56.86
N LEU A 868 -12.15 -4.99 55.75
CA LEU A 868 -12.56 -4.25 54.55
C LEU A 868 -13.79 -4.85 53.89
N LEU A 869 -13.86 -6.18 53.75
CA LEU A 869 -15.03 -6.87 53.19
C LEU A 869 -16.25 -6.67 54.07
N THR A 870 -16.10 -6.78 55.40
CA THR A 870 -17.16 -6.50 56.38
C THR A 870 -17.60 -5.04 56.30
N GLY A 871 -16.67 -4.09 56.16
CA GLY A 871 -16.97 -2.67 56.02
C GLY A 871 -17.72 -2.34 54.72
N VAL A 872 -17.30 -2.93 53.59
CA VAL A 872 -18.00 -2.80 52.30
C VAL A 872 -19.38 -3.44 52.37
N TYR A 873 -19.50 -4.63 52.98
CA TYR A 873 -20.78 -5.30 53.19
C TYR A 873 -21.72 -4.46 54.05
N ALA A 874 -21.23 -3.93 55.18
CA ALA A 874 -22.01 -3.06 56.06
C ALA A 874 -22.45 -1.76 55.36
N ALA A 875 -21.58 -1.16 54.54
CA ALA A 875 -21.90 0.04 53.75
C ALA A 875 -22.86 -0.22 52.59
N ALA A 876 -22.84 -1.43 52.01
CA ALA A 876 -23.80 -1.83 50.98
C ALA A 876 -25.19 -2.16 51.58
N MET A 877 -25.24 -2.48 52.87
CA MET A 877 -26.46 -2.75 53.63
C MET A 877 -27.11 -1.49 54.22
N SER A 878 -26.40 -0.35 54.23
CA SER A 878 -26.88 0.98 54.66
C SER A 878 -27.31 1.83 53.48
#